data_AF-A0A8B7INE7-F1
#
_entry.id   AF-A0A8B7INE7-F1
#
_cell.length_a   1.000
_cell.length_b   1.000
_cell.length_c   1.000
_cell.angle_alpha   90.00
_cell.angle_beta   90.00
_cell.angle_gamma   90.00
#
_symmetry.space_group_name_H-M   'P 1'
#
loop_
_entity.id
_entity.type
_entity.pdbx_description
1 polymer ?
#
loop_
_entity_poly.entity_id
_entity_poly.type
_entity_poly.pdbx_seq_one_letter_code
_entity_poly.pdbx_strand_id
1 'polypeptide(L)'
;MLEQEGLSEIAHSNASEQIAYLLVERTTLLEKLEIADQKLNSHSYIDRLCAAQLQNLLQDRCWRSIFQEDSFFKADCLSPSDVIYVHVCNIWTVMIKHSILLDGFDHIHQTLEDELQQQCESMQCNKETMNKSCRAELEREQALRARVEQDLDEATQRLQMAHEEIQRLTDELDLQRKEQSKKALQTPESWEEGVNEQRESNRTELQKAMEQNSRLDKEILALRAQVQALDLERKACLDLVEQLKEEICEYQKSEKQGLPFPAPDETEEVAVCSLQTQGTKDEGRVEGDCVPGHAGLDQDDRYHDSEILHKRCREVIENIESRNSQLLHKLQKLEQEHEDLVERNEELESILGDTQIQTKQEKEQFESEVEGLHRKITSLEMELLEVQKNKTGMSGEEQALADGAQEMREMLESCQETIEKLGSQLGERRERRKQLASELEMLREDLKAEKKVSELLQEHEQINKFKQKHEDLATDEKVCEELMAKVVFLEERIENLRAEQELLCSELLESNKKREELEKQLKESNEEKQLLLEEIAQLKQDIVATWEQRDSMDEEALRMNQGMVHRENKFLLSQSSAGSLDGSINQSLSEERFQQQEEKMQQLRQDLRRVQNLCSSAERELKYERVKNVDLKKQNLLLQQECTKVKVELKQAHAKLLDTTETYSSLSAQWEKSQQKVKELEQELLKCSQADTLQSSLQEKLSQEKSKVCEAQKKISKLQQKLKESQHQLLLAEAHVSDKKLLEEELKEAREHEARVQQELHEECLKRKLLEQQVEELRQQLRHSRETEASLAKMHVELQAKTLHVLEDERKTDSSEHLQCHKENQKLSERLSLLKEENKALYEEGVHLLNQKDLYVRKYNKMQLRHKDKIRRAKETFIHEVKQRDSKIKQLESELSESKLQVEKGKVLIAQITAENEKLLQERRRLLQKISDQEETPWSNKSTIATLQSRVKMLDEESVRLHESKLRLSGHVHASQRAPRSSPAPSTEDLKSVNFPERQLQSKMLPSPCISFPARELPDSLRTLKATRDTKPEEGAESQESSFCLSPSQPSEIGYLNVASPGDTMVSQLQEESQSISSENF
;
A
#
# COMPACT_ATOMS: atom_id res chain seq x y z
N MET A 1 43.05 29.13 -33.91
CA MET A 1 41.64 29.59 -34.00
C MET A 1 41.52 31.06 -33.66
N LEU A 2 41.34 31.51 -32.42
CA LEU A 2 41.17 32.96 -32.11
C LEU A 2 42.31 33.85 -32.66
N GLU A 3 43.57 33.43 -32.58
CA GLU A 3 44.70 34.12 -33.21
C GLU A 3 44.68 34.13 -34.76
N GLN A 4 44.06 33.13 -35.40
CA GLN A 4 43.98 33.06 -36.87
C GLN A 4 42.86 33.96 -37.43
N GLU A 5 41.81 34.23 -36.65
CA GLU A 5 40.73 35.17 -36.97
C GLU A 5 41.09 36.63 -36.58
N GLY A 6 42.31 36.89 -36.10
CA GLY A 6 42.74 38.23 -35.65
C GLY A 6 42.17 38.67 -34.30
N LEU A 7 41.62 37.75 -33.51
CA LEU A 7 40.92 38.01 -32.24
C LEU A 7 41.73 37.54 -31.02
N SER A 8 43.05 37.74 -31.05
CA SER A 8 43.99 37.33 -29.99
C SER A 8 43.70 37.98 -28.63
N GLU A 9 43.18 39.21 -28.62
CA GLU A 9 42.84 39.95 -27.38
C GLU A 9 41.72 39.27 -26.57
N ILE A 10 40.81 38.53 -27.22
CA ILE A 10 39.70 37.84 -26.56
C ILE A 10 40.20 36.68 -25.69
N ALA A 11 41.34 36.07 -26.02
CA ALA A 11 41.93 34.98 -25.23
C ALA A 11 42.41 35.42 -23.83
N HIS A 12 42.48 36.72 -23.56
CA HIS A 12 42.84 37.29 -22.25
C HIS A 12 41.64 37.98 -21.56
N SER A 13 40.49 38.07 -22.24
CA SER A 13 39.23 38.57 -21.68
C SER A 13 38.65 37.59 -20.65
N ASN A 14 37.76 38.07 -19.79
CA ASN A 14 37.20 37.22 -18.73
C ASN A 14 36.24 36.16 -19.31
N ALA A 15 35.97 35.08 -18.57
CA ALA A 15 35.14 33.98 -19.10
C ALA A 15 33.72 34.42 -19.49
N SER A 16 33.19 35.51 -18.91
CA SER A 16 31.89 36.08 -19.30
C SER A 16 31.98 36.79 -20.66
N GLU A 17 33.05 37.52 -20.93
CA GLU A 17 33.32 38.18 -22.23
C GLU A 17 33.55 37.15 -23.34
N GLN A 18 34.30 36.08 -23.06
CA GLN A 18 34.49 34.97 -24.00
C GLN A 18 33.16 34.27 -24.34
N ILE A 19 32.31 34.03 -23.33
CA ILE A 19 30.97 33.45 -23.55
C ILE A 19 30.06 34.43 -24.30
N ALA A 20 30.10 35.72 -23.99
CA ALA A 20 29.32 36.74 -24.70
C ALA A 20 29.71 36.81 -26.19
N TYR A 21 31.02 36.80 -26.50
CA TYR A 21 31.50 36.74 -27.88
C TYR A 21 31.06 35.47 -28.60
N LEU A 22 31.19 34.29 -27.96
CA LEU A 22 30.72 33.02 -28.52
C LEU A 22 29.19 32.98 -28.72
N LEU A 23 28.43 33.69 -27.89
CA LEU A 23 26.98 33.84 -28.07
C LEU A 23 26.64 34.77 -29.24
N VAL A 24 27.37 35.88 -29.41
CA VAL A 24 27.22 36.82 -30.55
C VAL A 24 27.65 36.18 -31.87
N GLU A 25 28.74 35.41 -31.89
CA GLU A 25 29.12 34.58 -33.04
C GLU A 25 28.09 33.49 -33.30
N ARG A 26 27.57 32.83 -32.26
CA ARG A 26 26.50 31.84 -32.43
C ARG A 26 25.21 32.46 -32.99
N THR A 27 24.81 33.67 -32.58
CA THR A 27 23.64 34.33 -33.15
C THR A 27 23.88 34.78 -34.59
N THR A 28 25.05 35.33 -34.92
CA THR A 28 25.37 35.72 -36.31
C THR A 28 25.61 34.51 -37.22
N LEU A 29 26.07 33.38 -36.69
CA LEU A 29 26.13 32.09 -37.41
C LEU A 29 24.74 31.48 -37.60
N LEU A 30 23.85 31.57 -36.61
CA LEU A 30 22.46 31.13 -36.73
C LEU A 30 21.69 32.01 -37.73
N GLU A 31 21.87 33.32 -37.71
CA GLU A 31 21.28 34.26 -38.68
C GLU A 31 21.84 34.01 -40.09
N LYS A 32 23.15 33.75 -40.24
CA LYS A 32 23.74 33.29 -41.51
C LYS A 32 23.21 31.92 -41.95
N LEU A 33 22.95 31.00 -41.03
CA LEU A 33 22.33 29.68 -41.30
C LEU A 33 20.86 29.82 -41.70
N GLU A 34 20.11 30.72 -41.08
CA GLU A 34 18.71 30.99 -41.40
C GLU A 34 18.59 31.73 -42.74
N ILE A 35 19.50 32.67 -43.03
CA ILE A 35 19.65 33.27 -44.37
C ILE A 35 20.11 32.23 -45.40
N ALA A 36 20.97 31.27 -45.03
CA ALA A 36 21.39 30.18 -45.91
C ALA A 36 20.26 29.17 -46.16
N ASP A 37 19.43 28.87 -45.16
CA ASP A 37 18.29 27.96 -45.26
C ASP A 37 17.12 28.64 -46.00
N GLN A 38 16.90 29.94 -45.82
CA GLN A 38 16.01 30.73 -46.67
C GLN A 38 16.54 30.83 -48.11
N LYS A 39 17.86 30.91 -48.32
CA LYS A 39 18.48 30.82 -49.66
C LYS A 39 18.37 29.43 -50.27
N LEU A 40 18.49 28.35 -49.48
CA LEU A 40 18.31 26.96 -49.94
C LEU A 40 16.84 26.63 -50.22
N ASN A 41 15.90 27.15 -49.44
CA ASN A 41 14.46 26.96 -49.68
C ASN A 41 13.97 27.83 -50.85
N SER A 42 14.51 29.04 -51.05
CA SER A 42 14.27 29.81 -52.27
C SER A 42 14.98 29.22 -53.49
N HIS A 43 16.20 28.67 -53.39
CA HIS A 43 16.80 27.83 -54.44
C HIS A 43 16.00 26.53 -54.67
N SER A 44 15.39 25.89 -53.67
CA SER A 44 14.58 24.67 -53.88
C SER A 44 13.34 24.91 -54.77
N TYR A 45 12.83 26.15 -54.77
CA TYR A 45 11.72 26.59 -55.63
C TYR A 45 12.23 27.19 -56.95
N ILE A 46 13.28 28.02 -56.89
CA ILE A 46 13.92 28.63 -58.06
C ILE A 46 14.62 27.57 -58.91
N ASP A 47 15.33 26.59 -58.38
CA ASP A 47 15.98 25.50 -59.13
C ASP A 47 14.98 24.50 -59.71
N ARG A 48 13.77 24.36 -59.17
CA ARG A 48 12.71 23.58 -59.85
C ARG A 48 12.07 24.34 -61.00
N LEU A 49 11.93 25.66 -60.88
CA LEU A 49 11.50 26.53 -61.99
C LEU A 49 12.61 26.75 -63.03
N CYS A 50 13.86 26.90 -62.58
CA CYS A 50 15.07 27.08 -63.38
C CYS A 50 15.55 25.77 -63.97
N ALA A 51 15.34 24.58 -63.40
CA ALA A 51 15.61 23.33 -64.13
C ALA A 51 14.67 23.23 -65.34
N ALA A 52 13.37 23.49 -65.16
CA ALA A 52 12.41 23.51 -66.27
C ALA A 52 12.69 24.66 -67.28
N GLN A 53 13.05 25.86 -66.81
CA GLN A 53 13.34 27.00 -67.70
C GLN A 53 14.74 26.94 -68.33
N LEU A 54 15.76 26.41 -67.65
CA LEU A 54 17.10 26.14 -68.22
C LEU A 54 17.08 24.94 -69.14
N GLN A 55 16.27 23.90 -68.92
CA GLN A 55 16.16 22.82 -69.90
C GLN A 55 15.57 23.34 -71.22
N ASN A 56 14.57 24.23 -71.16
CA ASN A 56 14.05 24.93 -72.34
C ASN A 56 15.04 25.98 -72.90
N LEU A 57 15.69 26.80 -72.07
CA LEU A 57 16.65 27.82 -72.51
C LEU A 57 18.00 27.24 -72.96
N LEU A 58 18.40 26.05 -72.51
CA LEU A 58 19.58 25.33 -72.99
C LEU A 58 19.22 24.50 -74.23
N GLN A 59 18.01 23.95 -74.38
CA GLN A 59 17.58 23.46 -75.68
C GLN A 59 17.56 24.60 -76.71
N ASP A 60 16.93 25.74 -76.41
CA ASP A 60 16.82 26.87 -77.34
C ASP A 60 18.17 27.60 -77.55
N ARG A 61 19.03 27.75 -76.52
CA ARG A 61 20.39 28.27 -76.72
C ARG A 61 21.34 27.28 -77.39
N CYS A 62 21.22 25.97 -77.16
CA CYS A 62 22.09 25.00 -77.83
C CYS A 62 21.67 24.84 -79.29
N TRP A 63 20.37 24.80 -79.60
CA TRP A 63 19.86 24.88 -80.97
C TRP A 63 20.28 26.18 -81.67
N ARG A 64 20.14 27.35 -81.01
CA ARG A 64 20.61 28.61 -81.57
C ARG A 64 22.13 28.65 -81.72
N SER A 65 22.92 28.21 -80.75
CA SER A 65 24.40 28.23 -80.86
C SER A 65 24.90 27.30 -81.98
N ILE A 66 24.25 26.15 -82.19
CA ILE A 66 24.56 25.23 -83.30
C ILE A 66 24.17 25.84 -84.66
N PHE A 67 23.10 26.64 -84.75
CA PHE A 67 22.68 27.28 -86.00
C PHE A 67 23.26 28.69 -86.26
N GLN A 68 23.80 29.36 -85.24
CA GLN A 68 24.16 30.78 -85.30
C GLN A 68 25.67 31.01 -85.49
N GLU A 69 26.53 30.07 -85.08
CA GLU A 69 27.97 30.13 -85.39
C GLU A 69 28.30 29.81 -86.86
N ASP A 70 27.44 29.10 -87.59
CA ASP A 70 27.62 28.73 -89.01
C ASP A 70 27.41 29.89 -90.01
N SER A 71 27.24 31.14 -89.53
CA SER A 71 26.86 32.29 -90.37
C SER A 71 27.93 33.37 -90.58
N PHE A 72 29.15 33.21 -90.02
CA PHE A 72 30.14 34.29 -90.04
C PHE A 72 31.61 33.86 -90.31
N PHE A 73 31.87 33.34 -91.52
CA PHE A 73 33.20 33.46 -92.13
C PHE A 73 33.10 33.97 -93.57
N LYS A 74 33.58 35.20 -93.80
CA LYS A 74 33.77 35.75 -95.15
C LYS A 74 34.90 34.98 -95.82
N ALA A 75 34.57 34.23 -96.86
CA ALA A 75 35.52 33.46 -97.64
C ALA A 75 36.22 34.36 -98.68
N ASP A 76 37.42 34.82 -98.35
CA ASP A 76 38.41 35.30 -99.31
C ASP A 76 39.76 34.60 -99.00
N CYS A 77 40.30 33.87 -99.98
CA CYS A 77 41.66 33.27 -99.99
C CYS A 77 41.93 31.93 -99.23
N LEU A 78 41.09 30.88 -99.34
CA LEU A 78 41.47 29.49 -99.00
C LEU A 78 41.07 28.46 -100.07
N SER A 79 41.71 27.28 -100.08
CA SER A 79 41.52 26.26 -101.13
C SER A 79 40.34 25.31 -100.85
N PRO A 80 39.74 24.68 -101.88
CA PRO A 80 38.57 23.80 -101.69
C PRO A 80 38.80 22.60 -100.76
N SER A 81 40.04 22.11 -100.65
CA SER A 81 40.37 20.98 -99.77
C SER A 81 40.34 21.35 -98.29
N ASP A 82 40.72 22.58 -97.95
CA ASP A 82 40.83 23.04 -96.56
C ASP A 82 39.43 23.24 -95.94
N VAL A 83 38.48 23.73 -96.74
CA VAL A 83 37.07 23.90 -96.34
C VAL A 83 36.42 22.57 -95.99
N ILE A 84 36.67 21.51 -96.78
CA ILE A 84 36.14 20.16 -96.51
C ILE A 84 36.74 19.58 -95.22
N TYR A 85 38.04 19.78 -94.99
CA TYR A 85 38.71 19.29 -93.78
C TYR A 85 38.14 19.95 -92.51
N VAL A 86 37.96 21.27 -92.51
CA VAL A 86 37.34 22.01 -91.39
C VAL A 86 35.91 21.55 -91.14
N HIS A 87 35.10 21.36 -92.19
CA HIS A 87 33.73 20.86 -92.02
C HIS A 87 33.68 19.45 -91.42
N VAL A 88 34.52 18.52 -91.89
CA VAL A 88 34.58 17.15 -91.35
C VAL A 88 35.06 17.15 -89.89
N CYS A 89 36.06 17.97 -89.53
CA CYS A 89 36.49 18.13 -88.14
C CYS A 89 35.41 18.74 -87.23
N ASN A 90 34.64 19.72 -87.71
CA ASN A 90 33.54 20.31 -86.95
C ASN A 90 32.41 19.28 -86.72
N ILE A 91 31.99 18.56 -87.76
CA ILE A 91 30.98 17.50 -87.65
C ILE A 91 31.44 16.40 -86.67
N TRP A 92 32.69 15.96 -86.77
CA TRP A 92 33.28 14.97 -85.84
C TRP A 92 33.28 15.51 -84.39
N THR A 93 33.66 16.77 -84.18
CA THR A 93 33.72 17.39 -82.85
C THR A 93 32.31 17.53 -82.24
N VAL A 94 31.30 17.88 -83.04
CA VAL A 94 29.89 17.91 -82.61
C VAL A 94 29.40 16.51 -82.26
N MET A 95 29.70 15.49 -83.08
CA MET A 95 29.36 14.10 -82.76
C MET A 95 30.00 13.60 -81.46
N ILE A 96 31.30 13.88 -81.22
CA ILE A 96 31.97 13.53 -79.96
C ILE A 96 31.30 14.24 -78.77
N LYS A 97 31.07 15.56 -78.86
CA LYS A 97 30.42 16.31 -77.78
C LYS A 97 29.01 15.78 -77.49
N HIS A 98 28.24 15.43 -78.51
CA HIS A 98 26.91 14.87 -78.38
C HIS A 98 26.94 13.47 -77.73
N SER A 99 27.90 12.61 -78.12
CA SER A 99 28.09 11.28 -77.50
C SER A 99 28.45 11.39 -76.02
N ILE A 100 29.39 12.27 -75.66
CA ILE A 100 29.81 12.49 -74.26
C ILE A 100 28.66 13.07 -73.42
N LEU A 101 27.80 13.91 -74.01
CA LEU A 101 26.60 14.42 -73.35
C LEU A 101 25.55 13.32 -73.13
N LEU A 102 25.33 12.45 -74.11
CA LEU A 102 24.44 11.28 -73.98
C LEU A 102 24.94 10.31 -72.90
N ASP A 103 26.21 9.89 -72.96
CA ASP A 103 26.82 9.01 -71.95
C ASP A 103 26.74 9.64 -70.54
N GLY A 104 26.89 10.96 -70.44
CA GLY A 104 26.74 11.71 -69.19
C GLY A 104 25.31 11.75 -68.65
N PHE A 105 24.31 11.90 -69.53
CA PHE A 105 22.89 11.84 -69.14
C PHE A 105 22.47 10.42 -68.75
N ASP A 106 22.91 9.40 -69.49
CA ASP A 106 22.63 8.00 -69.19
C ASP A 106 23.25 7.58 -67.85
N HIS A 107 24.47 8.04 -67.54
CA HIS A 107 25.09 7.81 -66.23
C HIS A 107 24.34 8.47 -65.07
N ILE A 108 23.83 9.70 -65.26
CA ILE A 108 23.00 10.40 -64.26
C ILE A 108 21.65 9.70 -64.07
N HIS A 109 21.01 9.24 -65.15
CA HIS A 109 19.76 8.48 -65.08
C HIS A 109 19.95 7.17 -64.31
N GLN A 110 20.98 6.40 -64.66
CA GLN A 110 21.31 5.14 -63.98
C GLN A 110 21.60 5.37 -62.49
N THR A 111 22.35 6.42 -62.13
CA THR A 111 22.65 6.73 -60.73
C THR A 111 21.37 7.05 -59.94
N LEU A 112 20.43 7.81 -60.53
CA LEU A 112 19.15 8.13 -59.90
C LEU A 112 18.23 6.90 -59.79
N GLU A 113 18.25 5.99 -60.77
CA GLU A 113 17.54 4.70 -60.69
C GLU A 113 18.13 3.81 -59.59
N ASP A 114 19.46 3.71 -59.50
CA ASP A 114 20.17 2.94 -58.48
C ASP A 114 19.89 3.48 -57.05
N GLU A 115 19.86 4.81 -56.88
CA GLU A 115 19.48 5.45 -55.60
C GLU A 115 18.01 5.19 -55.22
N LEU A 116 17.08 5.30 -56.17
CA LEU A 116 15.65 4.99 -55.96
C LEU A 116 15.43 3.50 -55.63
N GLN A 117 16.14 2.61 -56.32
CA GLN A 117 16.11 1.17 -56.07
C GLN A 117 16.65 0.85 -54.67
N GLN A 118 17.80 1.42 -54.29
CA GLN A 118 18.38 1.26 -52.96
C GLN A 118 17.47 1.80 -51.84
N GLN A 119 16.76 2.92 -52.09
CA GLN A 119 15.78 3.45 -51.14
C GLN A 119 14.57 2.52 -50.99
N CYS A 120 14.07 1.95 -52.09
CA CYS A 120 12.96 0.99 -52.07
C CYS A 120 13.34 -0.30 -51.33
N GLU A 121 14.52 -0.85 -51.58
CA GLU A 121 15.04 -2.05 -50.90
C GLU A 121 15.26 -1.80 -49.40
N SER A 122 15.79 -0.62 -49.03
CA SER A 122 15.92 -0.22 -47.62
C SER A 122 14.57 -0.13 -46.90
N MET A 123 13.57 0.50 -47.55
CA MET A 123 12.20 0.55 -47.01
C MET A 123 11.57 -0.84 -46.90
N GLN A 124 11.80 -1.73 -47.86
CA GLN A 124 11.26 -3.09 -47.85
C GLN A 124 11.92 -3.96 -46.78
N CYS A 125 13.24 -3.88 -46.61
CA CYS A 125 13.98 -4.58 -45.56
C CYS A 125 13.54 -4.12 -44.15
N ASN A 126 13.35 -2.80 -43.94
CA ASN A 126 12.81 -2.28 -42.68
C ASN A 126 11.37 -2.75 -42.42
N LYS A 127 10.52 -2.78 -43.45
CA LYS A 127 9.13 -3.28 -43.36
C LYS A 127 9.08 -4.77 -42.99
N GLU A 128 9.93 -5.59 -43.59
CA GLU A 128 10.08 -7.00 -43.21
C GLU A 128 10.59 -7.18 -41.79
N THR A 129 11.53 -6.34 -41.36
CA THR A 129 12.12 -6.40 -40.01
C THR A 129 11.06 -6.07 -38.94
N MET A 130 10.25 -5.04 -39.16
CA MET A 130 9.11 -4.73 -38.28
C MET A 130 8.07 -5.86 -38.27
N ASN A 131 7.73 -6.44 -39.44
CA ASN A 131 6.80 -7.56 -39.52
C ASN A 131 7.31 -8.82 -38.80
N LYS A 132 8.62 -9.11 -38.87
CA LYS A 132 9.25 -10.22 -38.13
C LYS A 132 9.18 -10.00 -36.61
N SER A 133 9.44 -8.77 -36.13
CA SER A 133 9.30 -8.42 -34.71
C SER A 133 7.86 -8.56 -34.22
N CYS A 134 6.89 -8.02 -34.97
CA CYS A 134 5.47 -8.06 -34.63
C CYS A 134 4.92 -9.51 -34.60
N ARG A 135 5.36 -10.37 -35.53
CA ARG A 135 5.02 -11.80 -35.50
C ARG A 135 5.59 -12.51 -34.28
N ALA A 136 6.85 -12.26 -33.93
CA ALA A 136 7.47 -12.85 -32.75
C ALA A 136 6.84 -12.37 -31.42
N GLU A 137 6.32 -11.14 -31.37
CA GLU A 137 5.52 -10.65 -30.23
C GLU A 137 4.17 -11.35 -30.15
N LEU A 138 3.46 -11.51 -31.28
CA LEU A 138 2.19 -12.24 -31.34
C LEU A 138 2.34 -13.71 -30.92
N GLU A 139 3.40 -14.39 -31.36
CA GLU A 139 3.70 -15.78 -30.96
C GLU A 139 4.01 -15.90 -29.46
N ARG A 140 4.74 -14.94 -28.87
CA ARG A 140 4.95 -14.89 -27.41
C ARG A 140 3.65 -14.62 -26.65
N GLU A 141 2.80 -13.73 -27.15
CA GLU A 141 1.51 -13.43 -26.52
C GLU A 141 0.59 -14.66 -26.55
N GLN A 142 0.53 -15.38 -27.67
CA GLN A 142 -0.21 -16.65 -27.79
C GLN A 142 0.35 -17.72 -26.83
N ALA A 143 1.67 -17.85 -26.73
CA ALA A 143 2.31 -18.79 -25.79
C ALA A 143 2.13 -18.42 -24.31
N LEU A 144 1.86 -17.15 -23.99
CA LEU A 144 1.49 -16.72 -22.63
C LEU A 144 0.01 -16.99 -22.36
N ARG A 145 -0.88 -16.67 -23.32
CA ARG A 145 -2.33 -16.96 -23.22
C ARG A 145 -2.60 -18.44 -22.99
N ALA A 146 -1.95 -19.33 -23.75
CA ALA A 146 -2.11 -20.78 -23.59
C ALA A 146 -1.67 -21.30 -22.20
N ARG A 147 -0.67 -20.68 -21.55
CA ARG A 147 -0.29 -21.02 -20.16
C ARG A 147 -1.35 -20.54 -19.18
N VAL A 148 -1.82 -19.30 -19.32
CA VAL A 148 -2.85 -18.74 -18.46
C VAL A 148 -4.15 -19.53 -18.57
N GLU A 149 -4.53 -19.99 -19.77
CA GLU A 149 -5.66 -20.91 -19.98
C GLU A 149 -5.45 -22.24 -19.26
N GLN A 150 -4.26 -22.85 -19.37
CA GLN A 150 -3.92 -24.08 -18.64
C GLN A 150 -3.94 -23.90 -17.12
N ASP A 151 -3.44 -22.78 -16.59
CA ASP A 151 -3.46 -22.45 -15.16
C ASP A 151 -4.91 -22.23 -14.67
N LEU A 152 -5.78 -21.66 -15.51
CA LEU A 152 -7.22 -21.48 -15.25
C LEU A 152 -7.97 -22.81 -15.23
N ASP A 153 -7.68 -23.72 -16.15
CA ASP A 153 -8.24 -25.07 -16.17
C ASP A 153 -7.79 -25.88 -14.94
N GLU A 154 -6.50 -25.80 -14.56
CA GLU A 154 -6.00 -26.47 -13.35
C GLU A 154 -6.62 -25.88 -12.07
N ALA A 155 -6.74 -24.55 -11.98
CA ALA A 155 -7.43 -23.89 -10.88
C ALA A 155 -8.92 -24.29 -10.81
N THR A 156 -9.59 -24.42 -11.96
CA THR A 156 -10.98 -24.86 -12.05
C THR A 156 -11.14 -26.31 -11.58
N GLN A 157 -10.23 -27.22 -11.96
CA GLN A 157 -10.22 -28.60 -11.49
C GLN A 157 -9.96 -28.70 -9.98
N ARG A 158 -8.98 -27.95 -9.44
CA ARG A 158 -8.73 -27.88 -7.99
C ARG A 158 -9.95 -27.37 -7.23
N LEU A 159 -10.61 -26.34 -7.75
CA LEU A 159 -11.82 -25.76 -7.16
C LEU A 159 -13.00 -26.75 -7.22
N GLN A 160 -13.16 -27.50 -8.31
CA GLN A 160 -14.18 -28.54 -8.41
C GLN A 160 -13.95 -29.66 -7.38
N MET A 161 -12.72 -30.19 -7.26
CA MET A 161 -12.41 -31.20 -6.23
C MET A 161 -12.67 -30.70 -4.81
N ALA A 162 -12.38 -29.42 -4.53
CA ALA A 162 -12.69 -28.82 -3.23
C ALA A 162 -14.21 -28.73 -2.97
N HIS A 163 -15.03 -28.46 -3.99
CA HIS A 163 -16.49 -28.47 -3.85
C HIS A 163 -17.05 -29.89 -3.67
N GLU A 164 -16.51 -30.88 -4.39
CA GLU A 164 -16.86 -32.30 -4.21
C GLU A 164 -16.52 -32.78 -2.79
N GLU A 165 -15.38 -32.34 -2.25
CA GLU A 165 -14.97 -32.63 -0.86
C GLU A 165 -15.89 -31.98 0.18
N ILE A 166 -16.23 -30.71 0.00
CA ILE A 166 -17.17 -29.99 0.88
C ILE A 166 -18.56 -30.65 0.84
N GLN A 167 -19.03 -31.08 -0.34
CA GLN A 167 -20.29 -31.79 -0.48
C GLN A 167 -20.25 -33.14 0.25
N ARG A 168 -19.20 -33.93 0.06
CA ARG A 168 -18.98 -35.22 0.75
C ARG A 168 -18.99 -35.08 2.27
N LEU A 169 -18.31 -34.07 2.81
CA LEU A 169 -18.29 -33.77 4.25
C LEU A 169 -19.66 -33.27 4.75
N THR A 170 -20.41 -32.54 3.93
CA THR A 170 -21.76 -32.08 4.26
C THR A 170 -22.75 -33.25 4.33
N ASP A 171 -22.70 -34.17 3.37
CA ASP A 171 -23.56 -35.36 3.32
C ASP A 171 -23.27 -36.32 4.50
N GLU A 172 -22.00 -36.47 4.90
CA GLU A 172 -21.58 -37.21 6.09
C GLU A 172 -22.13 -36.58 7.39
N LEU A 173 -22.02 -35.26 7.55
CA LEU A 173 -22.61 -34.55 8.70
C LEU A 173 -24.13 -34.67 8.76
N ASP A 174 -24.81 -34.69 7.61
CA ASP A 174 -26.25 -34.88 7.53
C ASP A 174 -26.67 -36.35 7.79
N LEU A 175 -25.83 -37.32 7.43
CA LEU A 175 -25.97 -38.72 7.83
C LEU A 175 -25.87 -38.86 9.35
N GLN A 176 -24.85 -38.26 9.98
CA GLN A 176 -24.69 -38.26 11.44
C GLN A 176 -25.86 -37.58 12.16
N ARG A 177 -26.38 -36.46 11.65
CA ARG A 177 -27.62 -35.84 12.17
C ARG A 177 -28.84 -36.74 12.03
N LYS A 178 -28.98 -37.46 10.91
CA LYS A 178 -30.09 -38.42 10.70
C LYS A 178 -29.97 -39.64 11.63
N GLU A 179 -28.76 -40.10 11.95
CA GLU A 179 -28.56 -41.15 12.96
C GLU A 179 -28.87 -40.67 14.39
N GLN A 180 -28.40 -39.48 14.78
CA GLN A 180 -28.78 -38.87 16.06
C GLN A 180 -30.29 -38.66 16.16
N SER A 181 -30.95 -38.21 15.08
CA SER A 181 -32.41 -38.06 15.04
C SER A 181 -33.16 -39.40 15.10
N LYS A 182 -32.60 -40.50 14.58
CA LYS A 182 -33.20 -41.85 14.70
C LYS A 182 -33.08 -42.40 16.12
N LYS A 183 -32.00 -42.10 16.84
CA LYS A 183 -31.81 -42.49 18.26
C LYS A 183 -32.81 -41.82 19.21
N ALA A 184 -33.49 -40.76 18.79
CA ALA A 184 -34.49 -40.05 19.59
C ALA A 184 -35.90 -40.70 19.61
N LEU A 185 -36.15 -41.77 18.83
CA LEU A 185 -37.47 -42.40 18.70
C LEU A 185 -37.47 -43.92 18.99
N GLN A 186 -37.10 -44.33 20.21
CA GLN A 186 -37.38 -45.67 20.72
C GLN A 186 -37.58 -45.73 22.25
N THR A 187 -38.25 -46.80 22.70
CA THR A 187 -38.93 -46.95 24.00
C THR A 187 -38.01 -47.03 25.24
N PRO A 188 -38.54 -46.84 26.47
CA PRO A 188 -37.72 -46.50 27.64
C PRO A 188 -36.76 -47.57 28.22
N GLU A 189 -36.78 -48.81 27.75
CA GLU A 189 -36.10 -49.92 28.44
C GLU A 189 -34.63 -50.17 28.02
N SER A 190 -34.12 -49.55 26.94
CA SER A 190 -32.69 -49.64 26.57
C SER A 190 -31.81 -48.51 27.12
N TRP A 191 -32.39 -47.58 27.89
CA TRP A 191 -31.68 -46.39 28.36
C TRP A 191 -30.69 -46.70 29.49
N GLU A 192 -30.88 -47.77 30.27
CA GLU A 192 -29.92 -48.17 31.30
C GLU A 192 -28.65 -48.81 30.69
N GLU A 193 -28.77 -49.67 29.67
CA GLU A 193 -27.61 -50.22 28.96
C GLU A 193 -26.85 -49.13 28.21
N GLY A 194 -27.52 -48.28 27.43
CA GLY A 194 -26.87 -47.18 26.71
C GLY A 194 -26.21 -46.14 27.62
N VAL A 195 -26.78 -45.84 28.79
CA VAL A 195 -26.16 -44.97 29.79
C VAL A 195 -24.96 -45.66 30.47
N ASN A 196 -24.97 -46.99 30.61
CA ASN A 196 -23.84 -47.71 31.17
C ASN A 196 -22.69 -47.86 30.17
N GLU A 197 -22.97 -48.18 28.90
CA GLU A 197 -21.98 -48.16 27.80
C GLU A 197 -21.38 -46.77 27.62
N GLN A 198 -22.20 -45.70 27.61
CA GLN A 198 -21.67 -44.33 27.53
C GLN A 198 -20.81 -43.97 28.76
N ARG A 199 -21.17 -44.45 29.96
CA ARG A 199 -20.38 -44.24 31.18
C ARG A 199 -19.04 -45.00 31.13
N GLU A 200 -19.01 -46.18 30.52
CA GLU A 200 -17.78 -46.93 30.29
C GLU A 200 -16.93 -46.29 29.18
N SER A 201 -17.51 -45.84 28.06
CA SER A 201 -16.79 -45.09 27.02
C SER A 201 -16.16 -43.84 27.62
N ASN A 202 -16.95 -42.98 28.28
CA ASN A 202 -16.46 -41.77 28.96
C ASN A 202 -15.34 -42.09 29.97
N ARG A 203 -15.40 -43.23 30.66
CA ARG A 203 -14.37 -43.69 31.59
C ARG A 203 -13.09 -44.12 30.87
N THR A 204 -13.19 -44.81 29.73
CA THR A 204 -12.02 -45.18 28.92
C THR A 204 -11.41 -43.98 28.17
N GLU A 205 -12.22 -43.03 27.74
CA GLU A 205 -11.77 -41.76 27.15
C GLU A 205 -11.05 -40.89 28.18
N LEU A 206 -11.59 -40.78 29.39
CA LEU A 206 -10.91 -40.10 30.50
C LEU A 206 -9.60 -40.80 30.88
N GLN A 207 -9.56 -42.13 30.90
CA GLN A 207 -8.34 -42.91 31.14
C GLN A 207 -7.27 -42.64 30.06
N LYS A 208 -7.66 -42.64 28.78
CA LYS A 208 -6.76 -42.30 27.65
C LYS A 208 -6.26 -40.86 27.74
N ALA A 209 -7.12 -39.90 28.08
CA ALA A 209 -6.75 -38.50 28.26
C ALA A 209 -5.78 -38.31 29.44
N MET A 210 -5.98 -39.03 30.56
CA MET A 210 -5.05 -39.04 31.69
C MET A 210 -3.69 -39.66 31.31
N GLU A 211 -3.68 -40.73 30.52
CA GLU A 211 -2.45 -41.35 30.03
C GLU A 211 -1.71 -40.47 29.01
N GLN A 212 -2.43 -39.75 28.15
CA GLN A 212 -1.88 -38.75 27.24
C GLN A 212 -1.29 -37.55 28.00
N ASN A 213 -2.01 -36.98 28.96
CA ASN A 213 -1.48 -35.92 29.82
C ASN A 213 -0.24 -36.40 30.60
N SER A 214 -0.23 -37.64 31.11
CA SER A 214 0.95 -38.20 31.78
C SER A 214 2.16 -38.41 30.85
N ARG A 215 1.94 -38.56 29.53
CA ARG A 215 3.03 -38.56 28.53
C ARG A 215 3.51 -37.14 28.25
N LEU A 216 2.59 -36.21 28.02
CA LEU A 216 2.89 -34.79 27.80
C LEU A 216 3.62 -34.18 29.01
N ASP A 217 3.26 -34.51 30.25
CA ASP A 217 3.97 -34.07 31.46
C ASP A 217 5.42 -34.56 31.49
N LYS A 218 5.68 -35.81 31.03
CA LYS A 218 7.04 -36.36 30.94
C LYS A 218 7.84 -35.72 29.80
N GLU A 219 7.20 -35.44 28.66
CA GLU A 219 7.80 -34.72 27.54
C GLU A 219 8.13 -33.27 27.94
N ILE A 220 7.23 -32.57 28.63
CA ILE A 220 7.45 -31.23 29.18
C ILE A 220 8.61 -31.24 30.19
N LEU A 221 8.71 -32.25 31.05
CA LEU A 221 9.84 -32.39 31.98
C LEU A 221 11.17 -32.66 31.25
N ALA A 222 11.16 -33.52 30.22
CA ALA A 222 12.34 -33.81 29.39
C ALA A 222 12.79 -32.57 28.60
N LEU A 223 11.85 -31.84 27.98
CA LEU A 223 12.11 -30.59 27.27
C LEU A 223 12.65 -29.51 28.22
N ARG A 224 12.11 -29.38 29.44
CA ARG A 224 12.65 -28.47 30.46
C ARG A 224 14.08 -28.84 30.86
N ALA A 225 14.39 -30.12 31.00
CA ALA A 225 15.76 -30.58 31.27
C ALA A 225 16.71 -30.31 30.09
N GLN A 226 16.26 -30.50 28.84
CA GLN A 226 17.04 -30.15 27.65
C GLN A 226 17.28 -28.65 27.51
N VAL A 227 16.27 -27.81 27.76
CA VAL A 227 16.44 -26.35 27.79
C VAL A 227 17.44 -25.93 28.86
N GLN A 228 17.39 -26.52 30.06
CA GLN A 228 18.39 -26.26 31.10
C GLN A 228 19.81 -26.69 30.69
N ALA A 229 19.97 -27.81 29.99
CA ALA A 229 21.26 -28.24 29.45
C ALA A 229 21.78 -27.26 28.36
N LEU A 230 20.92 -26.87 27.42
CA LEU A 230 21.24 -25.90 26.36
C LEU A 230 21.55 -24.50 26.91
N ASP A 231 20.89 -24.06 27.99
CA ASP A 231 21.22 -22.80 28.67
C ASP A 231 22.58 -22.88 29.38
N LEU A 232 22.96 -24.05 29.92
CA LEU A 232 24.31 -24.28 30.48
C LEU A 232 25.38 -24.31 29.38
N GLU A 233 25.12 -24.97 28.25
CA GLU A 233 26.02 -24.97 27.08
C GLU A 233 26.17 -23.56 26.49
N ARG A 234 25.05 -22.85 26.30
CA ARG A 234 25.05 -21.44 25.86
C ARG A 234 25.85 -20.57 26.81
N LYS A 235 25.74 -20.78 28.13
CA LYS A 235 26.54 -20.06 29.12
C LYS A 235 28.03 -20.38 28.96
N ALA A 236 28.41 -21.65 28.83
CA ALA A 236 29.81 -22.04 28.59
C ALA A 236 30.36 -21.44 27.27
N CYS A 237 29.54 -21.36 26.21
CA CYS A 237 29.93 -20.67 24.97
C CYS A 237 30.07 -19.15 25.15
N LEU A 238 29.24 -18.51 25.98
CA LEU A 238 29.37 -17.09 26.30
C LEU A 238 30.64 -16.83 27.12
N ASP A 239 30.92 -17.67 28.12
CA ASP A 239 32.13 -17.60 28.95
C ASP A 239 33.39 -17.77 28.06
N LEU A 240 33.38 -18.71 27.10
CA LEU A 240 34.46 -18.89 26.11
C LEU A 240 34.60 -17.69 25.16
N VAL A 241 33.49 -17.09 24.72
CA VAL A 241 33.53 -15.86 23.90
C VAL A 241 34.05 -14.67 24.70
N GLU A 242 33.82 -14.62 26.01
CA GLU A 242 34.38 -13.59 26.89
C GLU A 242 35.90 -13.80 27.08
N GLN A 243 36.36 -15.04 27.28
CA GLN A 243 37.79 -15.38 27.26
C GLN A 243 38.47 -15.02 25.93
N LEU A 244 37.87 -15.37 24.78
CA LEU A 244 38.40 -15.01 23.46
C LEU A 244 38.42 -13.49 23.24
N LYS A 245 37.47 -12.74 23.80
CA LYS A 245 37.51 -11.26 23.77
C LYS A 245 38.64 -10.72 24.63
N GLU A 246 38.89 -11.30 25.81
CA GLU A 246 40.03 -10.94 26.65
C GLU A 246 41.36 -11.25 25.94
N GLU A 247 41.52 -12.44 25.34
CA GLU A 247 42.70 -12.79 24.53
C GLU A 247 42.88 -11.84 23.35
N ILE A 248 41.83 -11.51 22.60
CA ILE A 248 41.89 -10.53 21.49
C ILE A 248 42.27 -9.14 22.03
N CYS A 249 41.79 -8.75 23.22
CA CYS A 249 42.18 -7.49 23.85
C CYS A 249 43.64 -7.51 24.35
N GLU A 250 44.18 -8.65 24.77
CA GLU A 250 45.60 -8.83 25.09
C GLU A 250 46.47 -8.75 23.80
N TYR A 251 46.06 -9.43 22.73
CA TYR A 251 46.71 -9.37 21.41
C TYR A 251 46.70 -7.94 20.82
N GLN A 252 45.59 -7.21 20.92
CA GLN A 252 45.52 -5.81 20.46
C GLN A 252 46.32 -4.83 21.33
N LYS A 253 46.68 -5.21 22.57
CA LYS A 253 47.65 -4.46 23.40
C LYS A 253 49.09 -4.79 22.99
N SER A 254 49.40 -6.05 22.68
CA SER A 254 50.76 -6.47 22.29
C SER A 254 51.13 -5.99 20.88
N GLU A 255 50.20 -5.99 19.93
CA GLU A 255 50.41 -5.51 18.55
C GLU A 255 50.75 -4.00 18.46
N LYS A 256 50.47 -3.22 19.51
CA LYS A 256 50.82 -1.78 19.61
C LYS A 256 52.25 -1.49 20.12
N GLN A 257 53.07 -2.51 20.38
CA GLN A 257 54.50 -2.37 20.68
C GLN A 257 55.31 -3.21 19.67
N GLY A 258 55.85 -2.57 18.63
CA GLY A 258 56.40 -3.26 17.45
C GLY A 258 57.87 -3.70 17.51
N LEU A 259 58.36 -4.16 16.34
CA LEU A 259 59.70 -4.70 15.97
C LEU A 259 59.84 -6.25 16.10
N PRO A 260 60.66 -6.92 15.24
CA PRO A 260 60.11 -7.55 14.03
C PRO A 260 60.42 -9.06 13.86
N PHE A 261 59.86 -9.67 12.80
CA PHE A 261 60.09 -11.03 12.25
C PHE A 261 61.40 -11.73 12.65
N PRO A 262 61.35 -13.03 12.99
CA PRO A 262 61.42 -14.03 11.90
C PRO A 262 60.58 -15.32 12.10
N ALA A 263 60.33 -16.04 11.00
CA ALA A 263 60.21 -17.50 10.99
C ALA A 263 61.64 -18.09 10.86
N PRO A 264 61.98 -19.29 11.40
CA PRO A 264 61.28 -20.53 11.06
C PRO A 264 61.28 -21.63 12.16
N ASP A 265 61.01 -22.86 11.71
CA ASP A 265 61.36 -24.17 12.27
C ASP A 265 60.46 -24.85 13.33
N GLU A 266 59.86 -25.94 12.83
CA GLU A 266 59.54 -27.22 13.48
C GLU A 266 60.44 -27.51 14.70
N THR A 267 59.93 -27.90 15.88
CA THR A 267 59.59 -29.31 16.19
C THR A 267 59.03 -29.48 17.63
N GLU A 268 58.18 -30.49 17.80
CA GLU A 268 57.99 -31.33 19.01
C GLU A 268 57.61 -30.70 20.38
N GLU A 269 56.35 -30.92 20.82
CA GLU A 269 56.11 -31.92 21.88
C GLU A 269 54.69 -32.54 21.85
N VAL A 270 54.64 -33.83 21.48
CA VAL A 270 53.86 -34.93 22.10
C VAL A 270 52.35 -34.73 22.39
N ALA A 271 51.50 -35.30 21.51
CA ALA A 271 50.85 -36.61 21.75
C ALA A 271 49.98 -37.04 20.56
N VAL A 272 50.21 -38.23 19.99
CA VAL A 272 49.59 -38.73 18.73
C VAL A 272 49.12 -40.17 18.88
N CYS A 273 47.98 -40.49 18.27
CA CYS A 273 47.63 -41.78 17.64
C CYS A 273 46.42 -41.50 16.72
N SER A 274 46.48 -41.45 15.39
CA SER A 274 47.12 -42.31 14.36
C SER A 274 46.66 -43.77 14.37
N LEU A 275 45.91 -44.15 13.32
CA LEU A 275 46.11 -45.40 12.57
C LEU A 275 45.47 -45.33 11.18
N GLN A 276 46.14 -45.92 10.19
CA GLN A 276 45.79 -45.96 8.77
C GLN A 276 46.27 -47.33 8.21
N THR A 277 45.81 -47.70 7.01
CA THR A 277 46.21 -48.90 6.20
C THR A 277 45.63 -50.26 6.69
N GLN A 278 45.46 -51.33 5.87
CA GLN A 278 45.95 -51.63 4.51
C GLN A 278 45.22 -52.83 3.84
N GLY A 279 45.04 -52.80 2.49
CA GLY A 279 44.92 -53.99 1.58
C GLY A 279 43.71 -54.94 1.73
N THR A 280 43.40 -55.88 0.81
CA THR A 280 43.85 -56.17 -0.59
C THR A 280 42.85 -57.16 -1.25
N LYS A 281 42.91 -57.28 -2.59
CA LYS A 281 42.41 -58.35 -3.54
C LYS A 281 42.08 -59.73 -2.91
N ASP A 282 41.17 -60.57 -3.42
CA ASP A 282 41.16 -61.16 -4.78
C ASP A 282 39.92 -62.06 -5.07
N GLU A 283 39.87 -62.71 -6.24
CA GLU A 283 38.80 -63.60 -6.74
C GLU A 283 38.53 -64.90 -5.92
N GLY A 284 37.38 -65.55 -6.16
CA GLY A 284 37.31 -67.03 -6.08
C GLY A 284 36.10 -67.72 -5.43
N ARG A 285 35.09 -68.04 -6.25
CA ARG A 285 34.27 -69.29 -6.27
C ARG A 285 34.58 -70.37 -5.20
N VAL A 286 33.54 -70.86 -4.50
CA VAL A 286 33.15 -72.31 -4.41
C VAL A 286 31.77 -72.47 -3.74
N GLU A 287 31.01 -73.47 -4.20
CA GLU A 287 29.69 -73.89 -3.69
C GLU A 287 29.78 -74.63 -2.33
N GLY A 288 28.69 -74.65 -1.56
CA GLY A 288 28.57 -75.56 -0.42
C GLY A 288 27.38 -75.29 0.50
N ASP A 289 26.31 -76.08 0.38
CA ASP A 289 25.21 -76.12 1.34
C ASP A 289 25.70 -76.51 2.75
N CYS A 290 25.18 -75.85 3.80
CA CYS A 290 24.34 -76.50 4.82
C CYS A 290 23.83 -75.53 5.91
N VAL A 291 22.57 -75.75 6.31
CA VAL A 291 21.73 -75.04 7.29
C VAL A 291 21.83 -75.76 8.67
N PRO A 292 21.36 -75.25 9.83
CA PRO A 292 21.29 -73.88 10.41
C PRO A 292 22.05 -73.75 11.76
N GLY A 293 22.16 -72.54 12.33
CA GLY A 293 22.50 -72.42 13.76
C GLY A 293 22.64 -71.01 14.37
N HIS A 294 21.62 -70.56 15.11
CA HIS A 294 21.67 -69.60 16.23
C HIS A 294 22.58 -68.34 16.15
N ALA A 295 21.99 -67.21 15.75
CA ALA A 295 22.07 -65.86 16.35
C ALA A 295 21.30 -64.90 15.40
N GLY A 296 20.48 -63.94 15.82
CA GLY A 296 20.21 -63.44 17.18
C GLY A 296 21.00 -62.16 17.45
N LEU A 297 20.39 -61.01 17.14
CA LEU A 297 20.94 -59.64 17.23
C LEU A 297 21.94 -59.31 16.09
N ASP A 298 21.99 -58.03 15.68
CA ASP A 298 22.85 -57.38 14.62
C ASP A 298 22.15 -56.82 13.35
N GLN A 299 20.82 -56.83 13.27
CA GLN A 299 20.09 -56.00 12.27
C GLN A 299 19.63 -54.64 12.83
N ASP A 300 19.24 -54.55 14.10
CA ASP A 300 18.71 -53.30 14.68
C ASP A 300 19.77 -52.19 14.77
N ASP A 301 21.02 -52.53 15.12
CA ASP A 301 22.11 -51.55 15.36
C ASP A 301 22.38 -50.68 14.11
N ARG A 302 22.33 -51.30 12.92
CA ARG A 302 22.57 -50.62 11.63
C ARG A 302 21.43 -49.69 11.21
N TYR A 303 20.20 -49.93 11.69
CA TYR A 303 19.09 -49.01 11.51
C TYR A 303 19.13 -47.89 12.55
N HIS A 304 19.56 -48.17 13.78
CA HIS A 304 19.69 -47.15 14.82
C HIS A 304 20.80 -46.13 14.52
N ASP A 305 21.98 -46.58 14.06
CA ASP A 305 23.04 -45.67 13.60
C ASP A 305 22.57 -44.78 12.43
N SER A 306 21.83 -45.36 11.48
CA SER A 306 21.23 -44.61 10.36
C SER A 306 20.21 -43.58 10.85
N GLU A 307 19.35 -43.94 11.82
CA GLU A 307 18.36 -43.05 12.41
C GLU A 307 19.00 -41.91 13.21
N ILE A 308 20.06 -42.20 13.97
CA ILE A 308 20.86 -41.19 14.69
C ILE A 308 21.56 -40.24 13.71
N LEU A 309 22.14 -40.76 12.61
CA LEU A 309 22.74 -39.94 11.56
C LEU A 309 21.69 -39.08 10.85
N HIS A 310 20.52 -39.64 10.51
CA HIS A 310 19.41 -38.88 9.93
C HIS A 310 18.87 -37.81 10.87
N LYS A 311 18.79 -38.08 12.17
CA LYS A 311 18.41 -37.10 13.19
C LYS A 311 19.44 -35.96 13.29
N ARG A 312 20.72 -36.28 13.37
CA ARG A 312 21.82 -35.30 13.38
C ARG A 312 21.86 -34.46 12.10
N CYS A 313 21.62 -35.07 10.93
CA CYS A 313 21.50 -34.34 9.66
C CYS A 313 20.29 -33.40 9.66
N ARG A 314 19.14 -33.83 10.21
CA ARG A 314 17.94 -33.00 10.36
C ARG A 314 18.19 -31.80 11.28
N GLU A 315 18.80 -32.02 12.43
CA GLU A 315 19.19 -30.96 13.38
C GLU A 315 20.19 -29.97 12.76
N VAL A 316 21.13 -30.44 11.93
CA VAL A 316 22.05 -29.55 11.18
C VAL A 316 21.30 -28.75 10.11
N ILE A 317 20.33 -29.36 9.42
CA ILE A 317 19.48 -28.67 8.44
C ILE A 317 18.62 -27.60 9.13
N GLU A 318 17.94 -27.91 10.23
CA GLU A 318 17.12 -26.97 11.01
C GLU A 318 17.97 -25.80 11.59
N ASN A 319 19.21 -26.07 11.99
CA ASN A 319 20.17 -25.03 12.40
C ASN A 319 20.63 -24.15 11.22
N ILE A 320 20.80 -24.72 10.02
CA ILE A 320 21.12 -23.96 8.80
C ILE A 320 19.90 -23.14 8.35
N GLU A 321 18.70 -23.69 8.40
CA GLU A 321 17.43 -23.04 8.04
C GLU A 321 17.09 -21.88 8.99
N SER A 322 17.26 -22.05 10.30
CA SER A 322 17.10 -20.97 11.26
C SER A 322 18.16 -19.87 11.10
N ARG A 323 19.43 -20.22 10.84
CA ARG A 323 20.47 -19.25 10.49
C ARG A 323 20.16 -18.53 9.17
N ASN A 324 19.67 -19.23 8.16
CA ASN A 324 19.26 -18.66 6.88
C ASN A 324 18.05 -17.74 7.06
N SER A 325 17.09 -18.09 7.93
CA SER A 325 15.94 -17.24 8.27
C SER A 325 16.38 -15.93 8.95
N GLN A 326 17.38 -16.00 9.85
CA GLN A 326 17.98 -14.81 10.47
C GLN A 326 18.77 -13.97 9.45
N LEU A 327 19.45 -14.60 8.49
CA LEU A 327 20.17 -13.90 7.42
C LEU A 327 19.20 -13.26 6.41
N LEU A 328 18.09 -13.91 6.07
CA LEU A 328 17.01 -13.36 5.26
C LEU A 328 16.39 -12.14 5.92
N HIS A 329 16.06 -12.21 7.22
CA HIS A 329 15.56 -11.05 7.96
C HIS A 329 16.59 -9.89 8.00
N LYS A 330 17.90 -10.20 8.06
CA LYS A 330 18.96 -9.17 7.97
C LYS A 330 19.07 -8.57 6.57
N LEU A 331 19.00 -9.40 5.53
CA LEU A 331 18.98 -8.94 4.13
C LEU A 331 17.76 -8.06 3.87
N GLN A 332 16.56 -8.50 4.21
CA GLN A 332 15.34 -7.73 4.05
C GLN A 332 15.37 -6.39 4.83
N LYS A 333 16.02 -6.36 6.01
CA LYS A 333 16.24 -5.11 6.75
C LYS A 333 17.24 -4.18 6.04
N LEU A 334 18.32 -4.72 5.47
CA LEU A 334 19.28 -3.95 4.68
C LEU A 334 18.70 -3.49 3.35
N GLU A 335 17.83 -4.27 2.72
CA GLU A 335 17.06 -3.90 1.53
C GLU A 335 16.13 -2.73 1.84
N GLN A 336 15.37 -2.78 2.95
CA GLN A 336 14.56 -1.65 3.40
C GLN A 336 15.43 -0.42 3.73
N GLU A 337 16.54 -0.58 4.45
CA GLU A 337 17.46 0.53 4.74
C GLU A 337 18.08 1.14 3.45
N HIS A 338 18.28 0.32 2.41
CA HIS A 338 18.69 0.78 1.09
C HIS A 338 17.56 1.48 0.32
N GLU A 339 16.32 0.98 0.37
CA GLU A 339 15.15 1.59 -0.26
C GLU A 339 14.85 2.96 0.36
N ASP A 340 14.82 3.05 1.69
CA ASP A 340 14.82 4.29 2.47
C ASP A 340 15.94 5.27 2.09
N LEU A 341 17.13 4.78 1.73
CA LEU A 341 18.26 5.61 1.28
C LEU A 341 18.12 6.05 -0.19
N VAL A 342 17.49 5.24 -1.03
CA VAL A 342 17.14 5.61 -2.41
C VAL A 342 16.07 6.68 -2.39
N GLU A 343 14.99 6.52 -1.61
CA GLU A 343 13.95 7.55 -1.46
C GLU A 343 14.54 8.89 -1.01
N ARG A 344 15.38 8.91 0.04
CA ARG A 344 16.07 10.14 0.48
C ARG A 344 16.99 10.73 -0.59
N ASN A 345 17.63 9.91 -1.43
CA ASN A 345 18.45 10.40 -2.54
C ASN A 345 17.58 10.98 -3.67
N GLU A 346 16.44 10.37 -3.99
CA GLU A 346 15.48 10.90 -4.96
C GLU A 346 14.86 12.22 -4.49
N GLU A 347 14.52 12.34 -3.20
CA GLU A 347 14.11 13.61 -2.58
C GLU A 347 15.21 14.67 -2.70
N LEU A 348 16.47 14.32 -2.39
CA LEU A 348 17.61 15.23 -2.51
C LEU A 348 17.87 15.64 -3.96
N GLU A 349 17.79 14.72 -4.93
CA GLU A 349 17.90 15.02 -6.36
C GLU A 349 16.76 15.92 -6.85
N SER A 350 15.53 15.72 -6.36
CA SER A 350 14.40 16.62 -6.64
C SER A 350 14.65 18.03 -6.10
N ILE A 351 15.09 18.15 -4.85
CA ILE A 351 15.42 19.45 -4.22
C ILE A 351 16.58 20.14 -4.96
N LEU A 352 17.60 19.39 -5.40
CA LEU A 352 18.70 19.90 -6.21
C LEU A 352 18.22 20.39 -7.57
N GLY A 353 17.34 19.62 -8.23
CA GLY A 353 16.69 19.98 -9.49
C GLY A 353 15.86 21.26 -9.37
N ASP A 354 14.99 21.35 -8.37
CA ASP A 354 14.16 22.54 -8.12
C ASP A 354 15.02 23.76 -7.78
N THR A 355 16.06 23.60 -6.96
CA THR A 355 17.02 24.67 -6.64
C THR A 355 17.75 25.13 -7.91
N GLN A 356 18.14 24.22 -8.79
CA GLN A 356 18.82 24.54 -10.05
C GLN A 356 17.87 25.22 -11.04
N ILE A 357 16.60 24.80 -11.11
CA ILE A 357 15.55 25.45 -11.92
C ILE A 357 15.30 26.87 -11.40
N GLN A 358 15.14 27.06 -10.09
CA GLN A 358 14.95 28.37 -9.49
C GLN A 358 16.16 29.29 -9.73
N THR A 359 17.37 28.81 -9.50
CA THR A 359 18.61 29.56 -9.79
C THR A 359 18.70 29.96 -11.27
N LYS A 360 18.24 29.09 -12.19
CA LYS A 360 18.19 29.38 -13.63
C LYS A 360 17.12 30.42 -13.96
N GLN A 361 15.94 30.36 -13.35
CA GLN A 361 14.89 31.37 -13.51
C GLN A 361 15.31 32.73 -12.96
N GLU A 362 15.96 32.77 -11.79
CA GLU A 362 16.54 33.99 -11.22
C GLU A 362 17.64 34.57 -12.14
N LYS A 363 18.50 33.71 -12.70
CA LYS A 363 19.51 34.15 -13.70
C LYS A 363 18.88 34.69 -14.97
N GLU A 364 17.85 34.04 -15.53
CA GLU A 364 17.11 34.53 -16.70
C GLU A 364 16.38 35.85 -16.41
N GLN A 365 15.87 36.05 -15.19
CA GLN A 365 15.33 37.33 -14.75
C GLN A 365 16.42 38.41 -14.72
N PHE A 366 17.56 38.16 -14.08
CA PHE A 366 18.68 39.11 -14.05
C PHE A 366 19.25 39.40 -15.44
N GLU A 367 19.34 38.41 -16.33
CA GLU A 367 19.72 38.62 -17.74
C GLU A 367 18.72 39.55 -18.44
N SER A 368 17.41 39.34 -18.24
CA SER A 368 16.38 40.23 -18.80
C SER A 368 16.41 41.66 -18.24
N GLU A 369 16.76 41.84 -16.95
CA GLU A 369 16.98 43.16 -16.35
C GLU A 369 18.23 43.83 -16.91
N VAL A 370 19.33 43.08 -17.06
CA VAL A 370 20.60 43.58 -17.64
C VAL A 370 20.44 43.94 -19.11
N GLU A 371 19.67 43.19 -19.90
CA GLU A 371 19.28 43.57 -21.26
C GLU A 371 18.41 44.82 -21.30
N GLY A 372 17.46 44.94 -20.36
CA GLY A 372 16.60 46.11 -20.22
C GLY A 372 17.41 47.37 -19.87
N LEU A 373 18.42 47.22 -19.02
CA LEU A 373 19.38 48.28 -18.70
C LEU A 373 20.31 48.59 -19.88
N HIS A 374 20.82 47.59 -20.62
CA HIS A 374 21.63 47.80 -21.82
C HIS A 374 20.86 48.59 -22.88
N ARG A 375 19.62 48.19 -23.21
CA ARG A 375 18.77 48.93 -24.15
C ARG A 375 18.57 50.40 -23.72
N LYS A 376 18.50 50.65 -22.41
CA LYS A 376 18.37 51.98 -21.83
C LYS A 376 19.68 52.79 -21.90
N ILE A 377 20.83 52.15 -21.67
CA ILE A 377 22.16 52.73 -21.86
C ILE A 377 22.35 53.11 -23.32
N THR A 378 22.11 52.19 -24.27
CA THR A 378 22.23 52.47 -25.70
C THR A 378 21.28 53.58 -26.17
N SER A 379 20.04 53.66 -25.65
CA SER A 379 19.15 54.81 -25.90
C SER A 379 19.78 56.13 -25.42
N LEU A 380 20.32 56.15 -24.20
CA LEU A 380 20.96 57.34 -23.63
C LEU A 380 22.26 57.69 -24.35
N GLU A 381 23.03 56.72 -24.83
CA GLU A 381 24.24 56.92 -25.64
C GLU A 381 23.89 57.49 -27.03
N MET A 382 22.82 57.02 -27.66
CA MET A 382 22.29 57.59 -28.90
C MET A 382 21.78 59.02 -28.69
N GLU A 383 21.04 59.29 -27.61
CA GLU A 383 20.63 60.64 -27.22
C GLU A 383 21.84 61.54 -26.97
N LEU A 384 22.89 61.04 -26.31
CA LEU A 384 24.12 61.77 -26.06
C LEU A 384 24.88 62.07 -27.36
N LEU A 385 24.97 61.11 -28.29
CA LEU A 385 25.55 61.27 -29.63
C LEU A 385 24.78 62.28 -30.47
N GLU A 386 23.45 62.27 -30.45
CA GLU A 386 22.63 63.26 -31.16
C GLU A 386 22.83 64.66 -30.55
N VAL A 387 22.92 64.78 -29.22
CA VAL A 387 23.30 66.03 -28.54
C VAL A 387 24.72 66.46 -28.90
N GLN A 388 25.68 65.54 -29.03
CA GLN A 388 27.07 65.83 -29.39
C GLN A 388 27.20 66.31 -30.84
N LYS A 389 26.45 65.69 -31.75
CA LYS A 389 26.31 66.07 -33.18
C LYS A 389 25.64 67.44 -33.34
N ASN A 390 24.61 67.71 -32.54
CA ASN A 390 23.99 69.04 -32.46
C ASN A 390 24.93 70.10 -31.86
N LYS A 391 25.90 69.70 -31.01
CA LYS A 391 26.95 70.58 -30.47
C LYS A 391 28.08 70.84 -31.48
N THR A 392 28.46 69.85 -32.31
CA THR A 392 29.51 70.03 -33.34
C THR A 392 29.08 70.92 -34.51
N GLY A 393 27.77 71.21 -34.66
CA GLY A 393 27.29 72.25 -35.57
C GLY A 393 27.58 73.69 -35.14
N MET A 394 28.12 73.91 -33.92
CA MET A 394 28.25 75.25 -33.31
C MET A 394 29.57 75.44 -32.52
N SER A 395 30.73 75.29 -33.18
CA SER A 395 31.98 75.92 -32.70
C SER A 395 33.04 76.01 -33.80
N GLY A 396 33.20 77.20 -34.37
CA GLY A 396 34.49 77.65 -34.87
C GLY A 396 35.20 78.51 -33.80
N GLU A 397 36.49 78.76 -34.02
CA GLU A 397 37.39 79.62 -33.22
C GLU A 397 38.04 78.97 -31.98
N GLU A 398 39.35 78.76 -32.10
CA GLU A 398 40.24 78.05 -31.19
C GLU A 398 41.24 79.07 -30.58
N GLN A 399 40.92 79.71 -29.45
CA GLN A 399 41.86 80.67 -28.83
C GLN A 399 41.61 81.00 -27.33
N ALA A 400 41.84 80.08 -26.38
CA ALA A 400 41.98 80.41 -24.94
C ALA A 400 42.57 79.27 -24.05
N LEU A 401 43.81 78.82 -24.32
CA LEU A 401 44.42 77.68 -23.60
C LEU A 401 44.93 77.98 -22.16
N ALA A 402 44.45 79.05 -21.51
CA ALA A 402 44.84 79.44 -20.15
C ALA A 402 43.64 79.54 -19.18
N ASP A 403 42.55 80.22 -19.58
CA ASP A 403 41.34 80.31 -18.73
C ASP A 403 40.63 78.96 -18.61
N GLY A 404 40.66 78.12 -19.65
CA GLY A 404 40.09 76.77 -19.62
C GLY A 404 40.67 75.86 -18.53
N ALA A 405 41.87 76.14 -18.00
CA ALA A 405 42.45 75.37 -16.88
C ALA A 405 41.92 75.82 -15.50
N GLN A 406 41.39 77.04 -15.39
CA GLN A 406 40.68 77.53 -14.22
C GLN A 406 39.20 77.15 -14.29
N GLU A 407 38.56 77.34 -15.46
CA GLU A 407 37.22 76.86 -15.74
C GLU A 407 37.09 75.33 -15.58
N MET A 408 38.10 74.53 -15.97
CA MET A 408 38.09 73.09 -15.68
C MET A 408 38.17 72.79 -14.18
N ARG A 409 38.84 73.61 -13.36
CA ARG A 409 38.89 73.42 -11.91
C ARG A 409 37.55 73.77 -11.27
N GLU A 410 36.96 74.90 -11.66
CA GLU A 410 35.65 75.34 -11.16
C GLU A 410 34.50 74.46 -11.68
N MET A 411 34.61 73.93 -12.92
CA MET A 411 33.75 72.84 -13.40
C MET A 411 33.96 71.56 -12.61
N LEU A 412 35.19 71.16 -12.29
CA LEU A 412 35.42 69.96 -11.49
C LEU A 412 34.90 70.12 -10.06
N GLU A 413 35.04 71.27 -9.42
CA GLU A 413 34.39 71.56 -8.13
C GLU A 413 32.86 71.61 -8.26
N SER A 414 32.30 72.23 -9.31
CA SER A 414 30.85 72.20 -9.56
C SER A 414 30.32 70.80 -9.87
N CYS A 415 31.11 69.95 -10.54
CA CYS A 415 30.82 68.54 -10.77
C CYS A 415 30.91 67.75 -9.47
N GLN A 416 31.93 67.99 -8.64
CA GLN A 416 32.09 67.37 -7.32
C GLN A 416 30.90 67.73 -6.41
N GLU A 417 30.52 69.01 -6.36
CA GLU A 417 29.43 69.51 -5.52
C GLU A 417 28.05 69.07 -6.04
N THR A 418 27.87 68.91 -7.35
CA THR A 418 26.65 68.30 -7.92
C THR A 418 26.62 66.79 -7.70
N ILE A 419 27.76 66.08 -7.74
CA ILE A 419 27.88 64.67 -7.35
C ILE A 419 27.57 64.49 -5.86
N GLU A 420 28.02 65.38 -4.97
CA GLU A 420 27.66 65.35 -3.54
C GLU A 420 26.17 65.67 -3.30
N LYS A 421 25.60 66.64 -4.02
CA LYS A 421 24.16 66.95 -3.96
C LYS A 421 23.32 65.78 -4.47
N LEU A 422 23.73 65.13 -5.57
CA LEU A 422 23.10 63.91 -6.09
C LEU A 422 23.31 62.73 -5.13
N GLY A 423 24.47 62.59 -4.51
CA GLY A 423 24.76 61.59 -3.48
C GLY A 423 23.87 61.75 -2.25
N SER A 424 23.68 62.98 -1.78
CA SER A 424 22.76 63.33 -0.70
C SER A 424 21.30 63.04 -1.10
N GLN A 425 20.87 63.43 -2.31
CA GLN A 425 19.54 63.09 -2.83
C GLN A 425 19.33 61.58 -3.02
N LEU A 426 20.37 60.81 -3.38
CA LEU A 426 20.32 59.36 -3.47
C LEU A 426 20.29 58.71 -2.08
N GLY A 427 20.96 59.31 -1.09
CA GLY A 427 20.84 58.98 0.33
C GLY A 427 19.42 59.19 0.84
N GLU A 428 18.85 60.38 0.64
CA GLU A 428 17.44 60.67 0.94
C GLU A 428 16.48 59.74 0.19
N ARG A 429 16.71 59.45 -1.10
CA ARG A 429 15.90 58.47 -1.86
C ARG A 429 16.09 57.04 -1.39
N ARG A 430 17.21 56.69 -0.76
CA ARG A 430 17.42 55.38 -0.13
C ARG A 430 16.69 55.33 1.21
N GLU A 431 16.71 56.40 2.00
CA GLU A 431 15.99 56.49 3.27
C GLU A 431 14.47 56.56 3.09
N ARG A 432 13.98 57.35 2.12
CA ARG A 432 12.55 57.33 1.71
C ARG A 432 12.13 55.96 1.17
N ARG A 433 13.02 55.22 0.48
CA ARG A 433 12.74 53.83 0.08
C ARG A 433 12.69 52.86 1.25
N LYS A 434 13.51 53.03 2.29
CA LYS A 434 13.37 52.27 3.54
C LYS A 434 12.06 52.61 4.25
N GLN A 435 11.71 53.89 4.37
CA GLN A 435 10.43 54.32 4.95
C GLN A 435 9.25 53.74 4.17
N LEU A 436 9.23 53.85 2.85
CA LEU A 436 8.22 53.21 1.99
C LEU A 436 8.21 51.68 2.14
N ALA A 437 9.36 51.03 2.31
CA ALA A 437 9.40 49.59 2.57
C ALA A 437 8.80 49.24 3.94
N SER A 438 9.07 50.02 4.99
CA SER A 438 8.46 49.86 6.31
C SER A 438 6.96 50.19 6.32
N GLU A 439 6.52 51.19 5.54
CA GLU A 439 5.11 51.51 5.33
C GLU A 439 4.39 50.41 4.53
N LEU A 440 5.03 49.83 3.51
CA LEU A 440 4.50 48.67 2.79
C LEU A 440 4.46 47.40 3.65
N GLU A 441 5.41 47.23 4.57
CA GLU A 441 5.40 46.11 5.53
C GLU A 441 4.29 46.29 6.59
N MET A 442 4.09 47.52 7.08
CA MET A 442 2.94 47.88 7.92
C MET A 442 1.62 47.62 7.18
N LEU A 443 1.47 48.13 5.95
CA LEU A 443 0.29 47.90 5.12
C LEU A 443 0.07 46.42 4.76
N ARG A 444 1.12 45.59 4.72
CA ARG A 444 0.99 44.13 4.56
C ARG A 444 0.43 43.47 5.81
N GLU A 445 0.91 43.84 7.00
CA GLU A 445 0.35 43.33 8.25
C GLU A 445 -1.08 43.88 8.50
N ASP A 446 -1.37 45.12 8.09
CA ASP A 446 -2.73 45.67 8.09
C ASP A 446 -3.64 44.92 7.10
N LEU A 447 -3.19 44.66 5.86
CA LEU A 447 -3.93 43.82 4.89
C LEU A 447 -4.12 42.37 5.37
N LYS A 448 -3.21 41.86 6.20
CA LYS A 448 -3.28 40.52 6.80
C LYS A 448 -4.23 40.51 8.00
N ALA A 449 -4.31 41.60 8.76
CA ALA A 449 -5.34 41.83 9.76
C ALA A 449 -6.72 42.04 9.11
N GLU A 450 -6.80 42.81 8.03
CA GLU A 450 -8.02 43.04 7.24
C GLU A 450 -8.49 41.77 6.52
N LYS A 451 -7.56 40.90 6.07
CA LYS A 451 -7.90 39.54 5.61
C LYS A 451 -8.48 38.68 6.72
N LYS A 452 -7.90 38.68 7.93
CA LYS A 452 -8.49 37.98 9.09
C LYS A 452 -9.86 38.55 9.48
N VAL A 453 -10.03 39.87 9.40
CA VAL A 453 -11.34 40.51 9.63
C VAL A 453 -12.32 40.18 8.50
N SER A 454 -11.86 40.04 7.25
CA SER A 454 -12.67 39.60 6.12
C SER A 454 -13.05 38.13 6.21
N GLU A 455 -12.15 37.27 6.71
CA GLU A 455 -12.41 35.85 7.00
C GLU A 455 -13.45 35.73 8.11
N LEU A 456 -13.30 36.48 9.22
CA LEU A 456 -14.30 36.55 10.30
C LEU A 456 -15.64 37.17 9.85
N LEU A 457 -15.62 38.15 8.95
CA LEU A 457 -16.83 38.71 8.34
C LEU A 457 -17.46 37.73 7.35
N GLN A 458 -16.68 36.93 6.62
CA GLN A 458 -17.16 35.88 5.72
C GLN A 458 -17.73 34.69 6.51
N GLU A 459 -17.17 34.35 7.67
CA GLU A 459 -17.77 33.42 8.64
C GLU A 459 -19.06 34.00 9.22
N HIS A 460 -19.07 35.27 9.64
CA HIS A 460 -20.28 35.94 10.13
C HIS A 460 -21.37 36.05 9.05
N GLU A 461 -21.00 36.27 7.79
CA GLU A 461 -21.93 36.31 6.66
C GLU A 461 -22.40 34.91 6.24
N GLN A 462 -21.59 33.86 6.43
CA GLN A 462 -22.04 32.47 6.32
C GLN A 462 -23.02 32.09 7.43
N ILE A 463 -22.76 32.52 8.68
CA ILE A 463 -23.69 32.37 9.81
C ILE A 463 -24.99 33.14 9.52
N ASN A 464 -24.90 34.34 8.94
CA ASN A 464 -26.09 35.12 8.58
C ASN A 464 -26.85 34.50 7.39
N LYS A 465 -26.15 33.91 6.40
CA LYS A 465 -26.77 33.11 5.32
C LYS A 465 -27.41 31.82 5.86
N PHE A 466 -26.89 31.22 6.92
CA PHE A 466 -27.53 30.10 7.62
C PHE A 466 -28.79 30.52 8.38
N LYS A 467 -28.79 31.71 9.01
CA LYS A 467 -29.99 32.30 9.64
C LYS A 467 -31.06 32.70 8.61
N GLN A 468 -30.66 33.34 7.52
CA GLN A 468 -31.60 33.84 6.49
C GLN A 468 -32.22 32.70 5.66
N LYS A 469 -31.47 31.61 5.41
CA LYS A 469 -32.04 30.36 4.87
C LYS A 469 -33.05 29.67 5.79
N HIS A 470 -33.14 30.08 7.06
CA HIS A 470 -34.11 29.57 8.02
C HIS A 470 -35.42 30.38 8.04
N GLU A 471 -35.45 31.57 7.41
CA GLU A 471 -36.67 32.39 7.21
C GLU A 471 -37.33 32.13 5.85
N ASP A 472 -36.55 31.84 4.78
CA ASP A 472 -37.08 31.64 3.42
C ASP A 472 -37.78 30.29 3.17
N LEU A 473 -37.83 29.38 4.16
CA LEU A 473 -38.59 28.12 4.10
C LEU A 473 -39.91 28.14 4.90
N ALA A 474 -40.41 29.33 5.22
CA ALA A 474 -41.68 29.54 5.93
C ALA A 474 -42.93 29.30 5.05
N THR A 475 -43.02 28.16 4.36
CA THR A 475 -44.27 27.66 3.74
C THR A 475 -44.48 26.15 3.92
N ASP A 476 -44.12 25.59 5.08
CA ASP A 476 -44.69 24.33 5.56
C ASP A 476 -44.77 24.30 7.10
N GLU A 477 -45.49 25.30 7.64
CA GLU A 477 -45.65 25.62 9.06
C GLU A 477 -45.94 24.39 9.94
N LYS A 478 -46.73 23.43 9.43
CA LYS A 478 -47.05 22.16 10.11
C LYS A 478 -45.88 21.19 10.23
N VAL A 479 -45.02 21.11 9.22
CA VAL A 479 -43.83 20.23 9.25
C VAL A 479 -42.81 20.81 10.22
N CYS A 480 -42.68 22.14 10.27
CA CYS A 480 -41.87 22.82 11.27
C CYS A 480 -42.40 22.60 12.70
N GLU A 481 -43.72 22.73 12.95
CA GLU A 481 -44.31 22.42 14.26
C GLU A 481 -44.09 20.96 14.68
N GLU A 482 -44.29 19.99 13.77
CA GLU A 482 -44.12 18.56 14.08
C GLU A 482 -42.64 18.18 14.31
N LEU A 483 -41.71 18.83 13.61
CA LEU A 483 -40.27 18.68 13.86
C LEU A 483 -39.83 19.36 15.15
N MET A 484 -40.34 20.55 15.47
CA MET A 484 -40.10 21.24 16.74
C MET A 484 -40.62 20.42 17.92
N ALA A 485 -41.81 19.83 17.82
CA ALA A 485 -42.35 18.93 18.85
C ALA A 485 -41.49 17.66 19.02
N LYS A 486 -40.94 17.11 17.94
CA LYS A 486 -39.99 15.97 18.00
C LYS A 486 -38.64 16.37 18.59
N VAL A 487 -38.13 17.56 18.29
CA VAL A 487 -36.90 18.10 18.90
C VAL A 487 -37.10 18.29 20.40
N VAL A 488 -38.17 18.97 20.83
CA VAL A 488 -38.48 19.17 22.26
C VAL A 488 -38.67 17.84 23.00
N PHE A 489 -39.34 16.85 22.39
CA PHE A 489 -39.47 15.51 22.97
C PHE A 489 -38.13 14.77 23.09
N LEU A 490 -37.22 14.94 22.12
CA LEU A 490 -35.88 14.37 22.17
C LEU A 490 -34.99 15.09 23.18
N GLU A 491 -35.10 16.41 23.31
CA GLU A 491 -34.44 17.23 24.32
C GLU A 491 -34.89 16.83 25.73
N GLU A 492 -36.21 16.74 25.97
CA GLU A 492 -36.78 16.24 27.23
C GLU A 492 -36.31 14.80 27.53
N ARG A 493 -36.19 13.94 26.51
CA ARG A 493 -35.67 12.58 26.69
C ARG A 493 -34.17 12.54 26.98
N ILE A 494 -33.37 13.44 26.42
CA ILE A 494 -31.95 13.61 26.75
C ILE A 494 -31.79 14.16 28.17
N GLU A 495 -32.63 15.10 28.57
CA GLU A 495 -32.63 15.68 29.92
C GLU A 495 -33.02 14.63 30.98
N ASN A 496 -34.03 13.80 30.71
CA ASN A 496 -34.40 12.68 31.57
C ASN A 496 -33.29 11.62 31.65
N LEU A 497 -32.65 11.25 30.53
CA LEU A 497 -31.51 10.33 30.54
C LEU A 497 -30.30 10.92 31.29
N ARG A 498 -30.08 12.23 31.24
CA ARG A 498 -29.07 12.93 32.04
C ARG A 498 -29.39 12.85 33.53
N ALA A 499 -30.65 13.09 33.92
CA ALA A 499 -31.10 12.98 35.30
C ALA A 499 -31.01 11.53 35.84
N GLU A 500 -31.37 10.52 35.03
CA GLU A 500 -31.16 9.10 35.35
C GLU A 500 -29.68 8.76 35.53
N GLN A 501 -28.80 9.31 34.68
CA GLN A 501 -27.36 9.14 34.80
C GLN A 501 -26.81 9.79 36.09
N GLU A 502 -27.26 10.99 36.45
CA GLU A 502 -26.88 11.66 37.71
C GLU A 502 -27.40 10.91 38.96
N LEU A 503 -28.60 10.32 38.88
CA LEU A 503 -29.15 9.46 39.93
C LEU A 503 -28.27 8.21 40.11
N LEU A 504 -27.93 7.52 39.01
CA LEU A 504 -27.06 6.34 39.03
C LEU A 504 -25.65 6.67 39.55
N CYS A 505 -25.08 7.82 39.18
CA CYS A 505 -23.81 8.29 39.74
C CYS A 505 -23.91 8.53 41.27
N SER A 506 -25.05 9.03 41.75
CA SER A 506 -25.30 9.25 43.18
C SER A 506 -25.45 7.92 43.95
N GLU A 507 -26.21 6.96 43.40
CA GLU A 507 -26.35 5.61 43.97
C GLU A 507 -25.02 4.85 43.98
N LEU A 508 -24.21 4.97 42.92
CA LEU A 508 -22.87 4.39 42.85
C LEU A 508 -21.97 4.96 43.96
N LEU A 509 -22.03 6.27 44.20
CA LEU A 509 -21.25 6.95 45.24
C LEU A 509 -21.68 6.54 46.66
N GLU A 510 -22.98 6.35 46.90
CA GLU A 510 -23.46 5.76 48.16
C GLU A 510 -23.03 4.30 48.33
N SER A 511 -23.11 3.51 47.26
CA SER A 511 -22.65 2.12 47.25
C SER A 511 -21.15 2.02 47.54
N ASN A 512 -20.35 2.96 47.02
CA ASN A 512 -18.92 3.06 47.30
C ASN A 512 -18.65 3.35 48.78
N LYS A 513 -19.33 4.35 49.37
CA LYS A 513 -19.24 4.65 50.81
C LYS A 513 -19.62 3.47 51.70
N LYS A 514 -20.67 2.72 51.33
CA LYS A 514 -21.09 1.49 52.03
C LYS A 514 -20.02 0.40 51.93
N ARG A 515 -19.30 0.30 50.81
CA ARG A 515 -18.18 -0.64 50.64
C ARG A 515 -16.97 -0.26 51.49
N GLU A 516 -16.60 1.02 51.51
CA GLU A 516 -15.49 1.56 52.33
C GLU A 516 -15.73 1.32 53.83
N GLU A 517 -16.97 1.51 54.31
CA GLU A 517 -17.33 1.24 55.72
C GLU A 517 -17.27 -0.27 56.05
N LEU A 518 -17.73 -1.15 55.15
CA LEU A 518 -17.61 -2.60 55.33
C LEU A 518 -16.16 -3.08 55.29
N GLU A 519 -15.32 -2.48 54.45
CA GLU A 519 -13.88 -2.78 54.38
C GLU A 519 -13.16 -2.35 55.66
N LYS A 520 -13.53 -1.20 56.24
CA LYS A 520 -13.06 -0.75 57.55
C LYS A 520 -13.45 -1.72 58.67
N GLN A 521 -14.71 -2.15 58.73
CA GLN A 521 -15.18 -3.14 59.72
C GLN A 521 -14.49 -4.50 59.57
N LEU A 522 -14.25 -4.95 58.34
CA LEU A 522 -13.49 -6.18 58.07
C LEU A 522 -12.04 -6.08 58.57
N LYS A 523 -11.42 -4.91 58.41
CA LYS A 523 -10.06 -4.65 58.90
C LYS A 523 -10.00 -4.65 60.43
N GLU A 524 -10.90 -3.94 61.09
CA GLU A 524 -11.02 -3.92 62.55
C GLU A 524 -11.23 -5.34 63.11
N SER A 525 -12.10 -6.15 62.51
CA SER A 525 -12.30 -7.56 62.90
C SER A 525 -11.08 -8.46 62.67
N ASN A 526 -10.27 -8.19 61.64
CA ASN A 526 -8.99 -8.89 61.42
C ASN A 526 -7.93 -8.50 62.47
N GLU A 527 -7.89 -7.25 62.89
CA GLU A 527 -7.00 -6.76 63.96
C GLU A 527 -7.39 -7.39 65.32
N GLU A 528 -8.68 -7.45 65.66
CA GLU A 528 -9.19 -8.20 66.83
C GLU A 528 -8.82 -9.69 66.79
N LYS A 529 -9.01 -10.34 65.63
CA LYS A 529 -8.65 -11.74 65.42
C LYS A 529 -7.14 -11.98 65.59
N GLN A 530 -6.30 -11.02 65.19
CA GLN A 530 -4.85 -11.12 65.37
C GLN A 530 -4.47 -11.00 66.85
N LEU A 531 -5.07 -10.07 67.60
CA LEU A 531 -4.90 -9.97 69.06
C LEU A 531 -5.33 -11.25 69.79
N LEU A 532 -6.46 -11.85 69.40
CA LEU A 532 -6.91 -13.13 69.97
C LEU A 532 -5.95 -14.30 69.65
N LEU A 533 -5.29 -14.29 68.49
CA LEU A 533 -4.27 -15.29 68.16
C LEU A 533 -2.99 -15.10 68.99
N GLU A 534 -2.60 -13.85 69.27
CA GLU A 534 -1.51 -13.49 70.18
C GLU A 534 -1.81 -13.98 71.61
N GLU A 535 -3.02 -13.72 72.12
CA GLU A 535 -3.47 -14.19 73.44
C GLU A 535 -3.49 -15.73 73.53
N ILE A 536 -4.00 -16.41 72.49
CA ILE A 536 -3.95 -17.88 72.41
C ILE A 536 -2.51 -18.41 72.35
N ALA A 537 -1.57 -17.67 71.77
CA ALA A 537 -0.15 -18.04 71.78
C ALA A 537 0.48 -17.87 73.17
N GLN A 538 0.18 -16.77 73.87
CA GLN A 538 0.62 -16.52 75.24
C GLN A 538 0.09 -17.59 76.20
N LEU A 539 -1.22 -17.86 76.18
CA LEU A 539 -1.85 -18.89 77.02
C LEU A 539 -1.25 -20.29 76.79
N LYS A 540 -0.79 -20.60 75.57
CA LYS A 540 -0.07 -21.86 75.30
C LYS A 540 1.31 -21.90 75.95
N GLN A 541 2.06 -20.80 75.94
CA GLN A 541 3.35 -20.71 76.63
C GLN A 541 3.16 -20.83 78.15
N ASP A 542 2.18 -20.12 78.71
CA ASP A 542 1.85 -20.18 80.14
C ASP A 542 1.46 -21.61 80.56
N ILE A 543 0.63 -22.29 79.77
CA ILE A 543 0.29 -23.69 79.99
C ILE A 543 1.56 -24.56 80.01
N VAL A 544 2.43 -24.47 79.00
CA VAL A 544 3.69 -25.24 78.96
C VAL A 544 4.57 -24.97 80.19
N ALA A 545 4.75 -23.70 80.57
CA ALA A 545 5.52 -23.34 81.77
C ALA A 545 4.92 -23.95 83.06
N THR A 546 3.58 -23.98 83.21
CA THR A 546 2.96 -24.64 84.36
C THR A 546 3.08 -26.17 84.34
N TRP A 547 3.17 -26.80 83.16
CA TRP A 547 3.48 -28.23 83.05
C TRP A 547 4.93 -28.53 83.43
N GLU A 548 5.90 -27.77 82.92
CA GLU A 548 7.32 -27.92 83.26
C GLU A 548 7.60 -27.69 84.76
N GLN A 549 6.91 -26.72 85.37
CA GLN A 549 6.97 -26.48 86.80
C GLN A 549 6.36 -27.64 87.62
N ARG A 550 5.27 -28.24 87.12
CA ARG A 550 4.65 -29.40 87.76
C ARG A 550 5.49 -30.65 87.64
N ASP A 551 6.06 -30.95 86.47
CA ASP A 551 6.95 -32.08 86.26
C ASP A 551 8.21 -31.94 87.14
N SER A 552 8.72 -30.72 87.32
CA SER A 552 9.81 -30.43 88.26
C SER A 552 9.42 -30.71 89.72
N MET A 553 8.19 -30.36 90.13
CA MET A 553 7.66 -30.68 91.47
C MET A 553 7.43 -32.19 91.67
N ASP A 554 6.94 -32.89 90.65
CA ASP A 554 6.71 -34.34 90.70
C ASP A 554 8.06 -35.11 90.72
N GLU A 555 9.10 -34.65 90.01
CA GLU A 555 10.48 -35.13 90.19
C GLU A 555 11.01 -34.92 91.62
N GLU A 556 10.74 -33.75 92.21
CA GLU A 556 11.22 -33.42 93.55
C GLU A 556 10.47 -34.22 94.63
N ALA A 557 9.18 -34.47 94.43
CA ALA A 557 8.38 -35.42 95.23
C ALA A 557 8.89 -36.86 95.08
N LEU A 558 9.31 -37.28 93.89
CA LEU A 558 9.94 -38.59 93.67
C LEU A 558 11.30 -38.70 94.37
N ARG A 559 12.15 -37.65 94.35
CA ARG A 559 13.39 -37.58 95.15
C ARG A 559 13.11 -37.70 96.65
N MET A 560 12.10 -36.99 97.16
CA MET A 560 11.68 -37.08 98.57
C MET A 560 11.16 -38.48 98.95
N ASN A 561 10.35 -39.11 98.10
CA ASN A 561 9.83 -40.45 98.33
C ASN A 561 10.94 -41.52 98.31
N GLN A 562 11.93 -41.42 97.43
CA GLN A 562 13.11 -42.29 97.46
C GLN A 562 13.91 -42.12 98.77
N GLY A 563 13.98 -40.90 99.32
CA GLY A 563 14.55 -40.62 100.64
C GLY A 563 13.76 -41.25 101.81
N MET A 564 12.44 -41.38 101.69
CA MET A 564 11.59 -42.04 102.70
C MET A 564 11.66 -43.58 102.64
N VAL A 565 11.66 -44.17 101.44
CA VAL A 565 11.70 -45.64 101.26
C VAL A 565 12.99 -46.26 101.83
N HIS A 566 14.10 -45.51 101.87
CA HIS A 566 15.33 -45.94 102.56
C HIS A 566 15.27 -45.84 104.10
N ARG A 567 14.32 -45.09 104.69
CA ARG A 567 14.09 -45.04 106.15
C ARG A 567 13.07 -46.06 106.62
N GLU A 568 12.01 -46.31 105.87
CA GLU A 568 10.91 -47.17 106.31
C GLU A 568 11.24 -48.68 106.27
N ASN A 569 12.18 -49.10 105.43
CA ASN A 569 12.64 -50.50 105.35
C ASN A 569 13.45 -51.01 106.57
N LYS A 570 13.50 -50.25 107.69
CA LYS A 570 14.19 -50.63 108.93
C LYS A 570 13.27 -50.69 110.17
N PHE A 571 11.99 -50.34 110.04
CA PHE A 571 11.02 -50.38 111.14
C PHE A 571 9.69 -50.98 110.67
N LEU A 572 9.49 -52.28 110.90
CA LEU A 572 8.22 -52.88 111.36
C LEU A 572 8.40 -54.39 111.56
N LEU A 573 8.85 -54.75 112.77
CA LEU A 573 8.90 -56.14 113.24
C LEU A 573 8.36 -56.16 114.67
N SER A 574 7.34 -57.01 114.91
CA SER A 574 6.70 -57.36 116.21
C SER A 574 5.38 -56.68 116.65
N GLN A 575 4.42 -57.56 117.00
CA GLN A 575 3.57 -57.56 118.21
C GLN A 575 2.29 -56.68 118.28
N SER A 576 1.16 -57.09 118.91
CA SER A 576 0.81 -58.36 119.62
C SER A 576 -0.69 -58.52 119.99
N SER A 577 -1.09 -59.75 120.43
CA SER A 577 -1.91 -60.08 121.64
C SER A 577 -3.44 -59.83 121.69
N ALA A 578 -4.31 -60.55 122.43
CA ALA A 578 -4.41 -61.96 122.94
C ALA A 578 -5.76 -62.19 123.70
N GLY A 579 -6.12 -63.44 124.07
CA GLY A 579 -7.18 -63.83 125.04
C GLY A 579 -8.16 -64.91 124.53
N SER A 580 -8.21 -66.18 125.00
CA SER A 580 -8.51 -66.77 126.35
C SER A 580 -10.02 -66.77 126.68
N LEU A 581 -10.67 -67.80 127.29
CA LEU A 581 -10.25 -68.99 128.05
C LEU A 581 -11.35 -70.11 127.97
N ASP A 582 -11.01 -71.35 128.32
CA ASP A 582 -11.90 -72.54 128.45
C ASP A 582 -12.73 -72.55 129.76
N GLY A 583 -13.87 -73.25 129.80
CA GLY A 583 -14.77 -73.33 130.97
C GLY A 583 -16.08 -74.10 130.74
N SER A 584 -16.38 -75.08 131.60
CA SER A 584 -17.35 -76.16 131.34
C SER A 584 -18.70 -76.04 132.09
N ILE A 585 -19.71 -76.76 131.59
CA ILE A 585 -20.98 -77.17 132.25
C ILE A 585 -21.97 -76.03 132.66
N ASN A 586 -23.09 -75.91 131.91
CA ASN A 586 -24.42 -76.28 132.41
C ASN A 586 -25.50 -76.25 131.31
N GLN A 587 -26.34 -77.29 131.27
CA GLN A 587 -27.46 -77.44 130.32
C GLN A 587 -28.63 -76.51 130.68
N SER A 588 -29.42 -76.11 129.67
CA SER A 588 -30.69 -75.32 129.68
C SER A 588 -30.67 -73.88 129.13
N LEU A 589 -29.51 -73.22 128.98
CA LEU A 589 -29.40 -71.88 128.34
C LEU A 589 -28.71 -71.89 126.96
N SER A 590 -28.42 -73.08 126.43
CA SER A 590 -27.69 -73.24 125.17
C SER A 590 -28.57 -73.10 123.93
N GLU A 591 -29.87 -73.39 124.04
CA GLU A 591 -30.75 -73.57 122.87
C GLU A 591 -31.17 -72.21 122.29
N GLU A 592 -31.58 -71.24 123.12
CA GLU A 592 -31.84 -69.85 122.67
C GLU A 592 -30.59 -69.16 122.10
N ARG A 593 -29.41 -69.40 122.68
CA ARG A 593 -28.14 -68.86 122.15
C ARG A 593 -27.75 -69.52 120.83
N PHE A 594 -28.01 -70.83 120.67
CA PHE A 594 -27.78 -71.53 119.41
C PHE A 594 -28.77 -71.06 118.34
N GLN A 595 -30.05 -70.91 118.67
CA GLN A 595 -31.08 -70.36 117.79
C GLN A 595 -30.74 -68.94 117.35
N GLN A 596 -30.36 -68.04 118.27
CA GLN A 596 -29.94 -66.68 117.94
C GLN A 596 -28.64 -66.64 117.11
N GLN A 597 -27.72 -67.58 117.33
CA GLN A 597 -26.49 -67.70 116.54
C GLN A 597 -26.77 -68.28 115.14
N GLU A 598 -27.73 -69.20 115.01
CA GLU A 598 -28.17 -69.74 113.74
C GLU A 598 -28.97 -68.70 112.94
N GLU A 599 -29.83 -67.91 113.57
CA GLU A 599 -30.48 -66.74 112.97
C GLU A 599 -29.45 -65.72 112.47
N LYS A 600 -28.42 -65.39 113.27
CA LYS A 600 -27.29 -64.55 112.82
C LYS A 600 -26.53 -65.17 111.65
N MET A 601 -26.33 -66.49 111.64
CA MET A 601 -25.67 -67.21 110.54
C MET A 601 -26.54 -67.22 109.27
N GLN A 602 -27.85 -67.37 109.41
CA GLN A 602 -28.82 -67.28 108.32
C GLN A 602 -28.87 -65.85 107.76
N GLN A 603 -28.87 -64.82 108.62
CA GLN A 603 -28.79 -63.41 108.25
C GLN A 603 -27.49 -63.11 107.49
N LEU A 604 -26.32 -63.50 108.01
CA LEU A 604 -25.03 -63.34 107.31
C LEU A 604 -25.00 -64.08 105.96
N ARG A 605 -25.64 -65.25 105.84
CA ARG A 605 -25.81 -65.95 104.56
C ARG A 605 -26.77 -65.23 103.61
N GLN A 606 -27.77 -64.51 104.10
CA GLN A 606 -28.64 -63.66 103.27
C GLN A 606 -27.90 -62.39 102.83
N ASP A 607 -27.18 -61.72 103.73
CA ASP A 607 -26.40 -60.53 103.44
C ASP A 607 -25.24 -60.82 102.48
N LEU A 608 -24.54 -61.95 102.63
CA LEU A 608 -23.52 -62.39 101.67
C LEU A 608 -24.12 -62.60 100.28
N ARG A 609 -25.30 -63.23 100.16
CA ARG A 609 -26.01 -63.40 98.88
C ARG A 609 -26.47 -62.07 98.30
N ARG A 610 -26.91 -61.13 99.15
CA ARG A 610 -27.27 -59.76 98.74
C ARG A 610 -26.05 -59.01 98.20
N VAL A 611 -24.92 -59.06 98.89
CA VAL A 611 -23.65 -58.46 98.45
C VAL A 611 -23.16 -59.11 97.15
N GLN A 612 -23.18 -60.44 97.04
CA GLN A 612 -22.84 -61.15 95.79
C GLN A 612 -23.71 -60.70 94.62
N ASN A 613 -25.03 -60.61 94.80
CA ASN A 613 -25.95 -60.12 93.77
C ASN A 613 -25.69 -58.65 93.39
N LEU A 614 -25.36 -57.79 94.36
CA LEU A 614 -24.99 -56.40 94.12
C LEU A 614 -23.66 -56.30 93.35
N CYS A 615 -22.63 -57.06 93.74
CA CYS A 615 -21.37 -57.15 93.02
C CYS A 615 -21.56 -57.65 91.58
N SER A 616 -22.35 -58.72 91.38
CA SER A 616 -22.71 -59.20 90.04
C SER A 616 -23.57 -58.22 89.24
N SER A 617 -24.22 -57.24 89.89
CA SER A 617 -24.90 -56.14 89.21
C SER A 617 -23.94 -55.02 88.82
N ALA A 618 -23.09 -54.58 89.74
CA ALA A 618 -22.04 -53.60 89.48
C ALA A 618 -21.06 -54.10 88.40
N GLU A 619 -20.72 -55.39 88.36
CA GLU A 619 -19.93 -55.99 87.29
C GLU A 619 -20.62 -55.94 85.92
N ARG A 620 -21.94 -56.16 85.86
CA ARG A 620 -22.71 -56.05 84.61
C ARG A 620 -22.77 -54.60 84.13
N GLU A 621 -22.95 -53.66 85.06
CA GLU A 621 -22.98 -52.22 84.78
C GLU A 621 -21.60 -51.70 84.32
N LEU A 622 -20.51 -52.12 85.00
CA LEU A 622 -19.14 -51.83 84.56
C LEU A 622 -18.82 -52.46 83.19
N LYS A 623 -19.35 -53.65 82.88
CA LYS A 623 -19.21 -54.26 81.55
C LYS A 623 -19.98 -53.44 80.49
N TYR A 624 -21.20 -53.00 80.80
CA TYR A 624 -22.00 -52.13 79.93
C TYR A 624 -21.31 -50.79 79.64
N GLU A 625 -20.84 -50.07 80.68
CA GLU A 625 -20.15 -48.79 80.50
C GLU A 625 -18.79 -48.96 79.78
N ARG A 626 -18.08 -50.10 79.95
CA ARG A 626 -16.88 -50.41 79.14
C ARG A 626 -17.20 -50.58 77.66
N VAL A 627 -18.27 -51.32 77.31
CA VAL A 627 -18.71 -51.49 75.92
C VAL A 627 -19.11 -50.14 75.32
N LYS A 628 -19.93 -49.37 76.04
CA LYS A 628 -20.33 -48.01 75.67
C LYS A 628 -19.14 -47.06 75.50
N ASN A 629 -18.11 -47.15 76.34
CA ASN A 629 -16.87 -46.37 76.17
C ASN A 629 -16.08 -46.76 74.92
N VAL A 630 -16.05 -48.06 74.57
CA VAL A 630 -15.45 -48.54 73.32
C VAL A 630 -16.23 -48.02 72.10
N ASP A 631 -17.56 -48.01 72.14
CA ASP A 631 -18.38 -47.50 71.03
C ASP A 631 -18.30 -45.97 70.90
N LEU A 632 -18.26 -45.23 72.00
CA LEU A 632 -17.95 -43.79 71.99
C LEU A 632 -16.56 -43.50 71.41
N LYS A 633 -15.55 -44.33 71.69
CA LYS A 633 -14.21 -44.21 71.09
C LYS A 633 -14.22 -44.46 69.58
N LYS A 634 -14.99 -45.44 69.10
CA LYS A 634 -15.20 -45.66 67.65
C LYS A 634 -15.86 -44.44 67.00
N GLN A 635 -16.92 -43.90 67.61
CA GLN A 635 -17.59 -42.70 67.12
C GLN A 635 -16.65 -41.48 67.10
N ASN A 636 -15.83 -41.29 68.13
CA ASN A 636 -14.86 -40.19 68.16
C ASN A 636 -13.78 -40.34 67.07
N LEU A 637 -13.31 -41.57 66.81
CA LEU A 637 -12.37 -41.85 65.71
C LEU A 637 -13.00 -41.56 64.33
N LEU A 638 -14.26 -41.96 64.11
CA LEU A 638 -14.99 -41.65 62.87
C LEU A 638 -15.18 -40.13 62.70
N LEU A 639 -15.53 -39.41 63.77
CA LEU A 639 -15.63 -37.95 63.74
C LEU A 639 -14.28 -37.28 63.44
N GLN A 640 -13.17 -37.81 63.97
CA GLN A 640 -11.82 -37.34 63.62
C GLN A 640 -11.49 -37.59 62.15
N GLN A 641 -11.88 -38.73 61.58
CA GLN A 641 -11.70 -39.05 60.16
C GLN A 641 -12.52 -38.14 59.24
N GLU A 642 -13.78 -37.86 59.56
CA GLU A 642 -14.57 -36.89 58.78
C GLU A 642 -14.03 -35.45 58.96
N CYS A 643 -13.55 -35.07 60.15
CA CYS A 643 -12.90 -33.77 60.36
C CYS A 643 -11.62 -33.61 59.53
N THR A 644 -10.78 -34.64 59.38
CA THR A 644 -9.59 -34.56 58.52
C THR A 644 -9.95 -34.54 57.04
N LYS A 645 -10.96 -35.30 56.62
CA LYS A 645 -11.50 -35.29 55.26
C LYS A 645 -12.06 -33.92 54.88
N VAL A 646 -12.97 -33.36 55.67
CA VAL A 646 -13.52 -32.00 55.46
C VAL A 646 -12.40 -30.95 55.44
N LYS A 647 -11.36 -31.09 56.27
CA LYS A 647 -10.19 -30.19 56.25
C LYS A 647 -9.36 -30.29 54.96
N VAL A 648 -9.31 -31.46 54.32
CA VAL A 648 -8.66 -31.64 53.01
C VAL A 648 -9.53 -31.07 51.90
N GLU A 649 -10.84 -31.37 51.90
CA GLU A 649 -11.82 -30.83 50.95
C GLU A 649 -11.85 -29.29 51.00
N LEU A 650 -11.83 -28.68 52.19
CA LEU A 650 -11.76 -27.23 52.36
C LEU A 650 -10.46 -26.63 51.81
N LYS A 651 -9.31 -27.28 52.03
CA LYS A 651 -8.03 -26.85 51.44
C LYS A 651 -8.06 -26.95 49.91
N GLN A 652 -8.65 -28.01 49.36
CA GLN A 652 -8.79 -28.19 47.92
C GLN A 652 -9.73 -27.14 47.31
N ALA A 653 -10.83 -26.81 47.98
CA ALA A 653 -11.73 -25.74 47.58
C ALA A 653 -11.04 -24.37 47.61
N HIS A 654 -10.24 -24.09 48.65
CA HIS A 654 -9.46 -22.85 48.75
C HIS A 654 -8.37 -22.73 47.68
N ALA A 655 -7.70 -23.83 47.31
CA ALA A 655 -6.75 -23.84 46.20
C ALA A 655 -7.45 -23.50 44.88
N LYS A 656 -8.56 -24.19 44.56
CA LYS A 656 -9.38 -23.89 43.38
C LYS A 656 -9.90 -22.44 43.35
N LEU A 657 -10.23 -21.87 44.51
CA LEU A 657 -10.65 -20.47 44.60
C LEU A 657 -9.50 -19.51 44.25
N LEU A 658 -8.27 -19.79 44.71
CA LEU A 658 -7.08 -19.00 44.35
C LEU A 658 -6.81 -19.11 42.84
N ASP A 659 -6.79 -20.32 42.28
CA ASP A 659 -6.57 -20.56 40.84
C ASP A 659 -7.62 -19.82 39.97
N THR A 660 -8.89 -19.84 40.39
CA THR A 660 -9.96 -19.09 39.71
C THR A 660 -9.85 -17.57 39.87
N THR A 661 -9.28 -17.09 40.98
CA THR A 661 -9.03 -15.66 41.21
C THR A 661 -7.83 -15.16 40.38
N GLU A 662 -6.76 -15.96 40.26
CA GLU A 662 -5.60 -15.64 39.44
C GLU A 662 -5.96 -15.65 37.95
N THR A 663 -6.71 -16.65 37.49
CA THR A 663 -7.20 -16.69 36.09
C THR A 663 -8.17 -15.55 35.78
N TYR A 664 -9.06 -15.17 36.70
CA TYR A 664 -9.90 -13.98 36.55
C TYR A 664 -9.07 -12.69 36.47
N SER A 665 -8.04 -12.54 37.31
CA SER A 665 -7.14 -11.38 37.30
C SER A 665 -6.35 -11.29 35.99
N SER A 666 -5.86 -12.42 35.48
CA SER A 666 -5.19 -12.52 34.17
C SER A 666 -6.13 -12.14 33.02
N LEU A 667 -7.38 -12.62 33.04
CA LEU A 667 -8.39 -12.30 32.04
C LEU A 667 -8.80 -10.81 32.09
N SER A 668 -8.91 -10.21 33.28
CA SER A 668 -9.16 -8.77 33.46
C SER A 668 -8.02 -7.95 32.85
N ALA A 669 -6.76 -8.31 33.15
CA ALA A 669 -5.60 -7.64 32.57
C ALA A 669 -5.48 -7.80 31.04
N GLN A 670 -5.95 -8.91 30.47
CA GLN A 670 -6.07 -9.07 29.02
C GLN A 670 -7.18 -8.20 28.42
N TRP A 671 -8.34 -8.12 29.08
CA TRP A 671 -9.45 -7.28 28.67
C TRP A 671 -9.08 -5.79 28.73
N GLU A 672 -8.41 -5.33 29.78
CA GLU A 672 -7.90 -3.95 29.90
C GLU A 672 -6.90 -3.62 28.78
N LYS A 673 -5.97 -4.52 28.46
CA LYS A 673 -5.05 -4.34 27.31
C LYS A 673 -5.80 -4.28 25.98
N SER A 674 -6.83 -5.10 25.79
CA SER A 674 -7.68 -5.05 24.60
C SER A 674 -8.44 -3.72 24.51
N GLN A 675 -9.02 -3.25 25.62
CA GLN A 675 -9.71 -1.96 25.70
C GLN A 675 -8.77 -0.78 25.41
N GLN A 676 -7.53 -0.83 25.91
CA GLN A 676 -6.51 0.18 25.61
C GLN A 676 -6.14 0.16 24.12
N LYS A 677 -5.99 -1.03 23.51
CA LYS A 677 -5.72 -1.16 22.07
C LYS A 677 -6.86 -0.60 21.21
N VAL A 678 -8.12 -0.77 21.64
CA VAL A 678 -9.28 -0.15 20.97
C VAL A 678 -9.18 1.37 21.00
N LYS A 679 -8.90 1.98 22.17
CA LYS A 679 -8.72 3.44 22.29
C LYS A 679 -7.58 3.99 21.42
N GLU A 680 -6.48 3.26 21.28
CA GLU A 680 -5.39 3.61 20.37
C GLU A 680 -5.85 3.59 18.90
N LEU A 681 -6.58 2.55 18.49
CA LEU A 681 -7.11 2.44 17.12
C LEU A 681 -8.17 3.51 16.81
N GLU A 682 -9.00 3.88 17.79
CA GLU A 682 -9.94 5.01 17.67
C GLU A 682 -9.21 6.35 17.47
N GLN A 683 -8.08 6.57 18.16
CA GLN A 683 -7.24 7.76 17.98
C GLN A 683 -6.56 7.79 16.61
N GLU A 684 -6.05 6.66 16.11
CA GLU A 684 -5.49 6.59 14.75
C GLU A 684 -6.58 6.79 13.68
N LEU A 685 -7.78 6.23 13.85
CA LEU A 685 -8.90 6.46 12.94
C LEU A 685 -9.30 7.94 12.88
N LEU A 686 -9.30 8.64 14.02
CA LEU A 686 -9.52 10.09 14.07
C LEU A 686 -8.44 10.86 13.31
N LYS A 687 -7.16 10.50 13.45
CA LYS A 687 -6.06 11.13 12.66
C LYS A 687 -6.22 10.87 11.16
N CYS A 688 -6.57 9.66 10.75
CA CYS A 688 -6.86 9.34 9.36
C CYS A 688 -8.01 10.19 8.82
N SER A 689 -9.12 10.31 9.56
CA SER A 689 -10.24 11.17 9.15
C SER A 689 -9.85 12.65 9.01
N GLN A 690 -8.94 13.15 9.86
CA GLN A 690 -8.39 14.50 9.73
C GLN A 690 -7.52 14.63 8.47
N ALA A 691 -6.67 13.63 8.18
CA ALA A 691 -5.90 13.59 6.94
C ALA A 691 -6.81 13.58 5.70
N ASP A 692 -7.89 12.79 5.70
CA ASP A 692 -8.88 12.75 4.61
C ASP A 692 -9.56 14.12 4.37
N THR A 693 -9.89 14.85 5.44
CA THR A 693 -10.47 16.21 5.31
C THR A 693 -9.46 17.20 4.74
N LEU A 694 -8.19 17.12 5.15
CA LEU A 694 -7.12 17.95 4.60
C LEU A 694 -6.84 17.62 3.13
N GLN A 695 -6.78 16.33 2.77
CA GLN A 695 -6.63 15.86 1.40
C GLN A 695 -7.80 16.32 0.52
N SER A 696 -9.04 16.26 1.02
CA SER A 696 -10.22 16.76 0.31
C SER A 696 -10.16 18.26 0.05
N SER A 697 -9.75 19.06 1.05
CA SER A 697 -9.51 20.50 0.92
C SER A 697 -8.37 20.84 -0.07
N LEU A 698 -7.28 20.07 -0.05
CA LEU A 698 -6.18 20.24 -1.01
C LEU A 698 -6.59 19.86 -2.43
N GLN A 699 -7.37 18.79 -2.60
CA GLN A 699 -7.92 18.37 -3.88
C GLN A 699 -8.93 19.39 -4.43
N GLU A 700 -9.75 20.00 -3.57
CA GLU A 700 -10.62 21.11 -3.96
C GLU A 700 -9.80 22.31 -4.44
N LYS A 701 -8.80 22.76 -3.67
CA LYS A 701 -7.90 23.86 -4.07
C LYS A 701 -7.18 23.57 -5.39
N LEU A 702 -6.71 22.34 -5.58
CA LEU A 702 -6.10 21.90 -6.84
C LEU A 702 -7.10 21.94 -8.01
N SER A 703 -8.36 21.57 -7.79
CA SER A 703 -9.41 21.68 -8.80
C SER A 703 -9.73 23.14 -9.15
N GLN A 704 -9.75 24.03 -8.14
CA GLN A 704 -9.93 25.46 -8.32
C GLN A 704 -8.77 26.07 -9.12
N GLU A 705 -7.51 25.76 -8.80
CA GLU A 705 -6.36 26.23 -9.58
C GLU A 705 -6.34 25.67 -11.01
N LYS A 706 -6.67 24.38 -11.20
CA LYS A 706 -6.86 23.81 -12.56
C LYS A 706 -7.91 24.60 -13.35
N SER A 707 -9.04 24.99 -12.73
CA SER A 707 -10.06 25.80 -13.40
C SER A 707 -9.54 27.19 -13.80
N LYS A 708 -8.79 27.87 -12.92
CA LYS A 708 -8.17 29.18 -13.19
C LYS A 708 -7.14 29.09 -14.32
N VAL A 709 -6.31 28.04 -14.35
CA VAL A 709 -5.36 27.77 -15.43
C VAL A 709 -6.09 27.52 -16.75
N CYS A 710 -7.19 26.75 -16.76
CA CYS A 710 -8.01 26.58 -17.96
C CYS A 710 -8.65 27.89 -18.46
N GLU A 711 -9.07 28.79 -17.56
CA GLU A 711 -9.54 30.13 -17.93
C GLU A 711 -8.43 31.03 -18.47
N ALA A 712 -7.26 31.02 -17.84
CA ALA A 712 -6.08 31.73 -18.32
C ALA A 712 -5.66 31.23 -19.71
N GLN A 713 -5.65 29.92 -19.94
CA GLN A 713 -5.37 29.33 -21.24
C GLN A 713 -6.40 29.77 -22.30
N LYS A 714 -7.69 29.79 -21.98
CA LYS A 714 -8.75 30.33 -22.87
C LYS A 714 -8.52 31.82 -23.18
N LYS A 715 -8.04 32.62 -22.23
CA LYS A 715 -7.67 34.03 -22.46
C LYS A 715 -6.44 34.14 -23.37
N ILE A 716 -5.40 33.33 -23.15
CA ILE A 716 -4.20 33.27 -23.99
C ILE A 716 -4.55 32.89 -25.42
N SER A 717 -5.35 31.85 -25.66
CA SER A 717 -5.77 31.47 -27.01
C SER A 717 -6.57 32.58 -27.72
N LYS A 718 -7.44 33.31 -27.01
CA LYS A 718 -8.15 34.49 -27.56
C LYS A 718 -7.19 35.63 -27.90
N LEU A 719 -6.16 35.87 -27.10
CA LEU A 719 -5.15 36.89 -27.37
C LEU A 719 -4.23 36.49 -28.53
N GLN A 720 -3.82 35.22 -28.62
CA GLN A 720 -3.06 34.68 -29.75
C GLN A 720 -3.86 34.76 -31.06
N GLN A 721 -5.16 34.49 -31.03
CA GLN A 721 -6.03 34.68 -32.19
C GLN A 721 -6.06 36.16 -32.62
N LYS A 722 -6.34 37.08 -31.69
CA LYS A 722 -6.34 38.53 -31.99
C LYS A 722 -4.98 39.02 -32.52
N LEU A 723 -3.87 38.50 -31.99
CA LEU A 723 -2.54 38.82 -32.48
C LEU A 723 -2.38 38.39 -33.95
N LYS A 724 -2.74 37.15 -34.30
CA LYS A 724 -2.70 36.65 -35.69
C LYS A 724 -3.60 37.46 -36.62
N GLU A 725 -4.81 37.84 -36.16
CA GLU A 725 -5.73 38.71 -36.90
C GLU A 725 -5.09 40.08 -37.17
N SER A 726 -4.44 40.69 -36.15
CA SER A 726 -3.74 41.98 -36.31
C SER A 726 -2.49 41.90 -37.19
N GLN A 727 -1.72 40.79 -37.12
CA GLN A 727 -0.58 40.53 -38.01
C GLN A 727 -1.03 40.38 -39.46
N HIS A 728 -2.13 39.68 -39.71
CA HIS A 728 -2.70 39.57 -41.05
C HIS A 728 -3.19 40.92 -41.59
N GLN A 729 -3.84 41.74 -40.76
CA GLN A 729 -4.23 43.11 -41.12
C GLN A 729 -3.02 44.00 -41.45
N LEU A 730 -1.91 43.86 -40.71
CA LEU A 730 -0.67 44.58 -40.98
C LEU A 730 -0.09 44.18 -42.35
N LEU A 731 0.04 42.87 -42.63
CA LEU A 731 0.54 42.37 -43.91
C LEU A 731 -0.29 42.84 -45.11
N LEU A 732 -1.63 42.91 -44.97
CA LEU A 732 -2.51 43.48 -45.99
C LEU A 732 -2.26 44.98 -46.19
N ALA A 733 -2.04 45.73 -45.12
CA ALA A 733 -1.71 47.16 -45.21
C ALA A 733 -0.33 47.39 -45.85
N GLU A 734 0.68 46.56 -45.52
CA GLU A 734 2.02 46.60 -46.12
C GLU A 734 1.99 46.27 -47.62
N ALA A 735 1.18 45.30 -48.04
CA ALA A 735 0.92 45.02 -49.45
C ALA A 735 0.29 46.23 -50.15
N HIS A 736 -0.79 46.81 -49.62
CA HIS A 736 -1.42 48.00 -50.19
C HIS A 736 -0.49 49.24 -50.26
N VAL A 737 0.42 49.41 -49.29
CA VAL A 737 1.45 50.46 -49.33
C VAL A 737 2.48 50.18 -50.42
N SER A 738 2.82 48.92 -50.66
CA SER A 738 3.76 48.50 -51.70
C SER A 738 3.16 48.68 -53.10
N ASP A 739 1.92 48.23 -53.32
CA ASP A 739 1.16 48.47 -54.57
C ASP A 739 1.04 49.97 -54.86
N LYS A 740 0.75 50.77 -53.84
CA LYS A 740 0.68 52.24 -53.97
C LYS A 740 2.02 52.84 -54.40
N LYS A 741 3.15 52.37 -53.84
CA LYS A 741 4.48 52.85 -54.24
C LYS A 741 4.80 52.51 -55.70
N LEU A 742 4.50 51.29 -56.14
CA LEU A 742 4.65 50.89 -57.54
C LEU A 742 3.85 51.81 -58.48
N LEU A 743 2.59 52.10 -58.13
CA LEU A 743 1.76 53.04 -58.89
C LEU A 743 2.30 54.48 -58.87
N GLU A 744 2.90 54.94 -57.76
CA GLU A 744 3.57 56.24 -57.68
C GLU A 744 4.85 56.30 -58.54
N GLU A 745 5.59 55.19 -58.65
CA GLU A 745 6.77 55.02 -59.50
C GLU A 745 6.39 54.96 -60.99
N GLU A 746 5.42 54.13 -61.39
CA GLU A 746 4.88 54.08 -62.76
C GLU A 746 4.39 55.46 -63.22
N LEU A 747 3.71 56.20 -62.35
CA LEU A 747 3.21 57.54 -62.65
C LEU A 747 4.36 58.57 -62.76
N LYS A 748 5.46 58.38 -62.01
CA LYS A 748 6.69 59.17 -62.18
C LYS A 748 7.37 58.85 -63.51
N GLU A 749 7.54 57.58 -63.86
CA GLU A 749 8.13 57.17 -65.14
C GLU A 749 7.30 57.66 -66.34
N ALA A 750 5.97 57.62 -66.24
CA ALA A 750 5.07 58.17 -67.25
C ALA A 750 5.26 59.69 -67.44
N ARG A 751 5.42 60.45 -66.35
CA ARG A 751 5.74 61.89 -66.42
C ARG A 751 7.12 62.16 -67.02
N GLU A 752 8.13 61.36 -66.67
CA GLU A 752 9.47 61.48 -67.26
C GLU A 752 9.45 61.13 -68.76
N HIS A 753 8.65 60.14 -69.17
CA HIS A 753 8.43 59.80 -70.57
C HIS A 753 7.69 60.92 -71.31
N GLU A 754 6.65 61.50 -70.72
CA GLU A 754 5.95 62.66 -71.27
C GLU A 754 6.92 63.84 -71.49
N ALA A 755 7.77 64.14 -70.50
CA ALA A 755 8.79 65.19 -70.61
C ALA A 755 9.81 64.91 -71.72
N ARG A 756 10.28 63.66 -71.87
CA ARG A 756 11.16 63.24 -72.99
C ARG A 756 10.49 63.48 -74.34
N VAL A 757 9.23 63.05 -74.52
CA VAL A 757 8.48 63.25 -75.78
C VAL A 757 8.24 64.74 -76.06
N GLN A 758 7.97 65.56 -75.04
CA GLN A 758 7.84 67.01 -75.20
C GLN A 758 9.17 67.66 -75.63
N GLN A 759 10.31 67.20 -75.11
CA GLN A 759 11.63 67.65 -75.54
C GLN A 759 11.93 67.24 -76.99
N GLU A 760 11.73 65.97 -77.35
CA GLU A 760 11.94 65.47 -78.71
C GLU A 760 11.09 66.23 -79.74
N LEU A 761 9.82 66.51 -79.41
CA LEU A 761 8.93 67.32 -80.24
C LEU A 761 9.43 68.77 -80.41
N HIS A 762 10.02 69.36 -79.37
CA HIS A 762 10.63 70.69 -79.44
C HIS A 762 11.88 70.68 -80.34
N GLU A 763 12.75 69.68 -80.18
CA GLU A 763 13.94 69.49 -81.02
C GLU A 763 13.57 69.26 -82.49
N GLU A 764 12.56 68.43 -82.78
CA GLU A 764 12.03 68.24 -84.14
C GLU A 764 11.42 69.53 -84.71
N CYS A 765 10.77 70.36 -83.88
CA CYS A 765 10.29 71.68 -84.30
C CYS A 765 11.46 72.61 -84.71
N LEU A 766 12.58 72.57 -83.97
CA LEU A 766 13.79 73.33 -84.31
C LEU A 766 14.47 72.79 -85.58
N LYS A 767 14.61 71.47 -85.72
CA LYS A 767 15.15 70.82 -86.94
C LYS A 767 14.31 71.14 -88.17
N ARG A 768 12.97 71.12 -88.06
CA ARG A 768 12.07 71.54 -89.15
C ARG A 768 12.30 72.99 -89.58
N LYS A 769 12.42 73.93 -88.63
CA LYS A 769 12.74 75.33 -88.94
C LYS A 769 14.09 75.48 -89.64
N LEU A 770 15.10 74.72 -89.23
CA LEU A 770 16.42 74.71 -89.88
C LEU A 770 16.35 74.13 -91.30
N LEU A 771 15.62 73.03 -91.49
CA LEU A 771 15.40 72.42 -92.81
C LEU A 771 14.57 73.34 -93.72
N GLU A 772 13.57 74.04 -93.21
CA GLU A 772 12.80 75.06 -93.95
C GLU A 772 13.71 76.21 -94.42
N GLN A 773 14.64 76.68 -93.56
CA GLN A 773 15.66 77.66 -93.94
C GLN A 773 16.60 77.12 -95.02
N GLN A 774 17.14 75.90 -94.86
CA GLN A 774 17.99 75.25 -95.86
C GLN A 774 17.27 75.02 -97.19
N VAL A 775 15.99 74.64 -97.17
CA VAL A 775 15.18 74.48 -98.39
C VAL A 775 14.97 75.81 -99.10
N GLU A 776 14.75 76.91 -98.38
CA GLU A 776 14.61 78.22 -99.01
C GLU A 776 15.94 78.77 -99.53
N GLU A 777 17.04 78.52 -98.82
CA GLU A 777 18.41 78.82 -99.30
C GLU A 777 18.75 77.99 -100.55
N LEU A 778 18.47 76.69 -100.56
CA LEU A 778 18.62 75.82 -101.75
C LEU A 778 17.71 76.24 -102.90
N ARG A 779 16.51 76.79 -102.64
CA ARG A 779 15.68 77.41 -103.70
C ARG A 779 16.32 78.68 -104.25
N GLN A 780 16.98 79.49 -103.43
CA GLN A 780 17.76 80.65 -103.90
C GLN A 780 18.97 80.20 -104.72
N GLN A 781 19.74 79.21 -104.23
CA GLN A 781 20.88 78.63 -104.93
C GLN A 781 20.47 77.91 -106.23
N LEU A 782 19.32 77.24 -106.30
CA LEU A 782 18.83 76.58 -107.52
C LEU A 782 18.33 77.60 -108.56
N ARG A 783 17.77 78.74 -108.13
CA ARG A 783 17.47 79.87 -109.02
C ARG A 783 18.77 80.38 -109.66
N HIS A 784 19.78 80.66 -108.85
CA HIS A 784 21.10 81.09 -109.32
C HIS A 784 21.83 80.03 -110.15
N SER A 785 21.73 78.76 -109.78
CA SER A 785 22.38 77.63 -110.47
C SER A 785 21.75 77.35 -111.83
N ARG A 786 20.43 77.51 -111.99
CA ARG A 786 19.81 77.41 -113.32
C ARG A 786 20.23 78.53 -114.27
N GLU A 787 20.53 79.70 -113.72
CA GLU A 787 21.11 80.83 -114.48
C GLU A 787 22.57 80.55 -114.89
N THR A 788 23.37 79.92 -114.02
CA THR A 788 24.78 79.58 -114.34
C THR A 788 24.93 78.28 -115.14
N GLU A 789 24.14 77.24 -114.91
CA GLU A 789 24.12 75.97 -115.65
C GLU A 789 23.71 76.19 -117.11
N ALA A 790 22.77 77.10 -117.38
CA ALA A 790 22.46 77.56 -118.74
C ALA A 790 23.66 78.22 -119.46
N SER A 791 24.63 78.74 -118.71
CA SER A 791 25.88 79.29 -119.25
C SER A 791 27.04 78.27 -119.29
N LEU A 792 27.09 77.32 -118.36
CA LEU A 792 28.15 76.31 -118.22
C LEU A 792 27.91 75.03 -119.04
N ALA A 793 26.66 74.70 -119.38
CA ALA A 793 26.34 73.60 -120.30
C ALA A 793 26.93 73.81 -121.71
N LYS A 794 27.34 75.04 -122.06
CA LYS A 794 28.12 75.34 -123.27
C LYS A 794 29.63 75.09 -123.13
N MET A 795 30.15 75.08 -121.90
CA MET A 795 31.59 74.93 -121.60
C MET A 795 31.95 73.46 -121.31
N HIS A 796 31.02 72.66 -120.77
CA HIS A 796 31.31 71.33 -120.22
C HIS A 796 31.59 70.23 -121.27
N VAL A 797 31.44 70.50 -122.57
CA VAL A 797 31.85 69.54 -123.62
C VAL A 797 33.37 69.56 -123.86
N GLU A 798 34.08 70.64 -123.51
CA GLU A 798 35.49 70.83 -123.86
C GLU A 798 36.51 70.38 -122.79
N LEU A 799 36.09 70.12 -121.55
CA LEU A 799 37.02 69.75 -120.48
C LEU A 799 36.77 68.35 -119.88
N GLN A 800 37.50 67.39 -120.46
CA GLN A 800 38.50 66.61 -119.73
C GLN A 800 37.97 65.76 -118.55
N ALA A 801 37.80 64.44 -118.66
CA ALA A 801 38.71 63.44 -119.25
C ALA A 801 40.16 63.50 -118.71
N LYS A 802 40.33 63.44 -117.38
CA LYS A 802 41.40 62.74 -116.63
C LYS A 802 41.38 63.13 -115.14
N THR A 803 41.45 62.14 -114.25
CA THR A 803 42.50 61.92 -113.22
C THR A 803 41.98 61.01 -112.10
N LEU A 804 42.75 59.98 -111.76
CA LEU A 804 42.53 59.09 -110.61
C LEU A 804 43.85 58.93 -109.83
N HIS A 805 43.70 58.81 -108.50
CA HIS A 805 44.59 58.12 -107.56
C HIS A 805 45.95 58.77 -107.19
N VAL A 806 46.40 58.52 -105.93
CA VAL A 806 47.79 58.13 -105.52
C VAL A 806 47.97 58.14 -103.97
N LEU A 807 48.79 57.19 -103.46
CA LEU A 807 49.31 56.94 -102.08
C LEU A 807 48.49 56.12 -101.05
N GLU A 808 48.76 54.82 -101.04
CA GLU A 808 49.08 54.07 -99.80
C GLU A 808 50.61 54.03 -99.65
N ASP A 809 51.15 54.24 -98.43
CA ASP A 809 52.31 53.52 -97.85
C ASP A 809 52.83 54.21 -96.57
N GLU A 810 52.48 53.68 -95.38
CA GLU A 810 53.30 53.82 -94.16
C GLU A 810 53.13 52.58 -93.26
N ARG A 811 54.20 51.78 -93.07
CA ARG A 811 54.29 50.78 -91.99
C ARG A 811 55.74 50.39 -91.66
N LYS A 812 56.14 50.52 -90.38
CA LYS A 812 56.99 49.58 -89.57
C LYS A 812 57.68 50.27 -88.38
N THR A 813 57.21 50.00 -87.14
CA THR A 813 57.97 50.28 -85.89
C THR A 813 57.73 49.28 -84.74
N ASP A 814 57.21 48.07 -84.97
CA ASP A 814 56.84 47.13 -83.90
C ASP A 814 57.74 45.88 -83.85
N SER A 815 58.82 45.89 -83.07
CA SER A 815 59.68 44.70 -82.91
C SER A 815 60.40 44.56 -81.55
N SER A 816 60.48 45.61 -80.73
CA SER A 816 61.25 45.55 -79.47
C SER A 816 60.39 45.14 -78.26
N GLU A 817 59.14 45.60 -78.20
CA GLU A 817 58.27 45.46 -77.03
C GLU A 817 57.77 44.01 -76.84
N HIS A 818 57.63 43.26 -77.94
CA HIS A 818 57.13 41.89 -77.96
C HIS A 818 58.03 40.90 -77.19
N LEU A 819 59.34 41.14 -77.10
CA LEU A 819 60.27 40.22 -76.45
C LEU A 819 60.27 40.36 -74.91
N GLN A 820 59.89 41.52 -74.39
CA GLN A 820 59.80 41.76 -72.94
C GLN A 820 58.51 41.18 -72.36
N CYS A 821 57.38 41.40 -73.03
CA CYS A 821 56.08 40.81 -72.70
C CYS A 821 56.12 39.27 -72.54
N HIS A 822 56.93 38.57 -73.34
CA HIS A 822 57.07 37.11 -73.26
C HIS A 822 57.70 36.63 -71.94
N LYS A 823 58.70 37.35 -71.40
CA LYS A 823 59.42 36.93 -70.17
C LYS A 823 58.62 37.17 -68.90
N GLU A 824 57.74 38.17 -68.90
CA GLU A 824 56.86 38.48 -67.78
C GLU A 824 55.69 37.49 -67.72
N ASN A 825 55.12 37.14 -68.87
CA ASN A 825 54.09 36.08 -68.97
C ASN A 825 54.56 34.72 -68.42
N GLN A 826 55.81 34.32 -68.68
CA GLN A 826 56.34 33.05 -68.16
C GLN A 826 56.36 33.00 -66.62
N LYS A 827 56.80 34.10 -65.96
CA LYS A 827 56.81 34.21 -64.50
C LYS A 827 55.41 34.27 -63.89
N LEU A 828 54.45 34.87 -64.59
CA LEU A 828 53.05 34.88 -64.18
C LEU A 828 52.45 33.47 -64.26
N SER A 829 52.77 32.70 -65.30
CA SER A 829 52.34 31.31 -65.46
C SER A 829 52.86 30.41 -64.34
N GLU A 830 54.13 30.55 -63.94
CA GLU A 830 54.73 29.79 -62.83
C GLU A 830 54.03 30.08 -61.49
N ARG A 831 53.74 31.36 -61.19
CA ARG A 831 52.96 31.75 -60.00
C ARG A 831 51.52 31.24 -60.03
N LEU A 832 50.86 31.26 -61.20
CA LEU A 832 49.52 30.70 -61.36
C LEU A 832 49.50 29.17 -61.15
N SER A 833 50.60 28.46 -61.44
CA SER A 833 50.69 27.02 -61.16
C SER A 833 50.78 26.74 -59.66
N LEU A 834 51.63 27.47 -58.93
CA LEU A 834 51.78 27.33 -57.47
C LEU A 834 50.47 27.64 -56.74
N LEU A 835 49.80 28.75 -57.11
CA LEU A 835 48.50 29.11 -56.52
C LEU A 835 47.41 28.07 -56.80
N LYS A 836 47.45 27.35 -57.94
CA LYS A 836 46.50 26.25 -58.21
C LYS A 836 46.73 25.05 -57.31
N GLU A 837 47.99 24.72 -57.02
CA GLU A 837 48.35 23.59 -56.15
C GLU A 837 48.05 23.91 -54.68
N GLU A 838 48.29 25.14 -54.24
CA GLU A 838 47.87 25.66 -52.92
C GLU A 838 46.34 25.66 -52.76
N ASN A 839 45.58 26.14 -53.75
CA ASN A 839 44.12 26.04 -53.74
C ASN A 839 43.66 24.58 -53.63
N LYS A 840 44.27 23.67 -54.39
CA LYS A 840 43.93 22.23 -54.33
C LYS A 840 44.15 21.66 -52.92
N ALA A 841 45.27 21.97 -52.28
CA ALA A 841 45.55 21.55 -50.91
C ALA A 841 44.51 22.09 -49.90
N LEU A 842 44.11 23.37 -50.03
CA LEU A 842 43.06 23.97 -49.20
C LEU A 842 41.68 23.33 -49.42
N TYR A 843 41.35 22.93 -50.66
CA TYR A 843 40.14 22.16 -50.95
C TYR A 843 40.17 20.77 -50.28
N GLU A 844 41.30 20.06 -50.35
CA GLU A 844 41.47 18.74 -49.72
C GLU A 844 41.40 18.83 -48.18
N GLU A 845 41.98 19.87 -47.58
CA GLU A 845 41.89 20.14 -46.14
C GLU A 845 40.46 20.53 -45.71
N GLY A 846 39.76 21.34 -46.51
CA GLY A 846 38.34 21.67 -46.30
C GLY A 846 37.44 20.42 -46.31
N VAL A 847 37.66 19.50 -47.26
CA VAL A 847 36.95 18.21 -47.32
C VAL A 847 37.29 17.32 -46.12
N HIS A 848 38.54 17.31 -45.66
CA HIS A 848 38.94 16.55 -44.46
C HIS A 848 38.26 17.10 -43.19
N LEU A 849 38.24 18.42 -43.01
CA LEU A 849 37.56 19.09 -41.88
C LEU A 849 36.05 18.84 -41.91
N LEU A 850 35.41 18.89 -43.08
CA LEU A 850 33.99 18.59 -43.25
C LEU A 850 33.69 17.14 -42.82
N ASN A 851 34.44 16.16 -43.33
CA ASN A 851 34.32 14.75 -42.93
C ASN A 851 34.51 14.54 -41.41
N GLN A 852 35.43 15.29 -40.79
CA GLN A 852 35.64 15.22 -39.34
C GLN A 852 34.43 15.77 -38.57
N LYS A 853 33.85 16.91 -39.00
CA LYS A 853 32.63 17.50 -38.40
C LYS A 853 31.44 16.55 -38.52
N ASP A 854 31.25 15.97 -39.71
CA ASP A 854 30.25 14.94 -39.98
C ASP A 854 30.33 13.76 -39.02
N LEU A 855 31.54 13.27 -38.74
CA LEU A 855 31.76 12.16 -37.83
C LEU A 855 31.40 12.51 -36.38
N TYR A 856 31.67 13.75 -35.95
CA TYR A 856 31.19 14.26 -34.65
C TYR A 856 29.66 14.41 -34.60
N VAL A 857 29.02 14.92 -35.66
CA VAL A 857 27.55 15.04 -35.74
C VAL A 857 26.90 13.65 -35.69
N ARG A 858 27.41 12.67 -36.44
CA ARG A 858 26.94 11.26 -36.38
C ARG A 858 27.13 10.67 -34.97
N LYS A 859 28.26 10.94 -34.29
CA LYS A 859 28.51 10.48 -32.91
C LYS A 859 27.53 11.10 -31.91
N TYR A 860 27.25 12.40 -32.02
CA TYR A 860 26.26 13.11 -31.21
C TYR A 860 24.84 12.57 -31.43
N ASN A 861 24.42 12.42 -32.69
CA ASN A 861 23.11 11.87 -33.05
C ASN A 861 22.93 10.43 -32.55
N LYS A 862 23.98 9.59 -32.65
CA LYS A 862 24.00 8.22 -32.09
C LYS A 862 23.88 8.21 -30.57
N MET A 863 24.42 9.22 -29.87
CA MET A 863 24.26 9.38 -28.42
C MET A 863 22.83 9.81 -28.07
N GLN A 864 22.30 10.84 -28.75
CA GLN A 864 20.91 11.29 -28.61
C GLN A 864 19.89 10.16 -28.80
N LEU A 865 20.05 9.33 -29.85
CA LEU A 865 19.25 8.13 -30.07
C LEU A 865 19.32 7.15 -28.90
N ARG A 866 20.52 6.90 -28.34
CA ARG A 866 20.68 6.04 -27.15
C ARG A 866 20.00 6.58 -25.90
N HIS A 867 20.02 7.90 -25.67
CA HIS A 867 19.26 8.51 -24.57
C HIS A 867 17.75 8.39 -24.79
N LYS A 868 17.27 8.66 -26.01
CA LYS A 868 15.86 8.49 -26.38
C LYS A 868 15.38 7.04 -26.17
N ASP A 869 16.18 6.05 -26.54
CA ASP A 869 15.89 4.63 -26.30
C ASP A 869 15.96 4.22 -24.82
N LYS A 870 16.88 4.79 -24.02
CA LYS A 870 16.90 4.57 -22.57
C LYS A 870 15.61 5.09 -21.92
N ILE A 871 15.21 6.32 -22.26
CA ILE A 871 13.95 6.93 -21.77
C ILE A 871 12.74 6.14 -22.23
N ARG A 872 12.72 5.65 -23.48
CA ARG A 872 11.64 4.81 -23.99
C ARG A 872 11.51 3.51 -23.19
N ARG A 873 12.61 2.78 -22.97
CA ARG A 873 12.62 1.55 -22.16
C ARG A 873 12.15 1.80 -20.73
N ALA A 874 12.64 2.86 -20.07
CA ALA A 874 12.19 3.22 -18.72
C ALA A 874 10.67 3.48 -18.66
N LYS A 875 10.11 4.17 -19.67
CA LYS A 875 8.65 4.38 -19.79
C LYS A 875 7.90 3.08 -20.04
N GLU A 876 8.43 2.17 -20.86
CA GLU A 876 7.84 0.86 -21.13
C GLU A 876 7.79 -0.01 -19.86
N THR A 877 8.87 -0.04 -19.07
CA THR A 877 8.90 -0.70 -17.76
C THR A 877 7.89 -0.10 -16.80
N PHE A 878 7.88 1.22 -16.61
CA PHE A 878 6.92 1.91 -15.73
C PHE A 878 5.46 1.63 -16.14
N ILE A 879 5.14 1.65 -17.43
CA ILE A 879 3.80 1.29 -17.94
C ILE A 879 3.45 -0.17 -17.63
N HIS A 880 4.42 -1.08 -17.69
CA HIS A 880 4.19 -2.49 -17.33
C HIS A 880 3.91 -2.65 -15.83
N GLU A 881 4.72 -2.03 -14.97
CA GLU A 881 4.51 -2.05 -13.52
C GLU A 881 3.18 -1.42 -13.10
N VAL A 882 2.80 -0.27 -13.68
CA VAL A 882 1.50 0.37 -13.43
C VAL A 882 0.35 -0.58 -13.81
N LYS A 883 0.44 -1.26 -14.96
CA LYS A 883 -0.56 -2.28 -15.35
C LYS A 883 -0.61 -3.46 -14.38
N GLN A 884 0.52 -3.90 -13.83
CA GLN A 884 0.55 -4.94 -12.79
C GLN A 884 -0.12 -4.45 -11.50
N ARG A 885 0.24 -3.25 -11.02
CA ARG A 885 -0.35 -2.61 -9.84
C ARG A 885 -1.87 -2.42 -10.00
N ASP A 886 -2.33 -1.88 -11.13
CA ASP A 886 -3.76 -1.72 -11.46
C ASP A 886 -4.52 -3.07 -11.46
N SER A 887 -3.88 -4.13 -11.98
CA SER A 887 -4.47 -5.47 -12.00
C SER A 887 -4.58 -6.05 -10.59
N LYS A 888 -3.56 -5.83 -9.74
CA LYS A 888 -3.60 -6.25 -8.33
C LYS A 888 -4.60 -5.45 -7.50
N ILE A 889 -4.74 -4.15 -7.74
CA ILE A 889 -5.77 -3.30 -7.12
C ILE A 889 -7.16 -3.85 -7.43
N LYS A 890 -7.47 -4.13 -8.71
CA LYS A 890 -8.77 -4.71 -9.11
C LYS A 890 -9.05 -6.06 -8.44
N GLN A 891 -8.04 -6.91 -8.29
CA GLN A 891 -8.17 -8.17 -7.56
C GLN A 891 -8.53 -7.93 -6.08
N LEU A 892 -7.82 -7.01 -5.42
CA LEU A 892 -8.08 -6.66 -4.01
C LEU A 892 -9.45 -5.99 -3.83
N GLU A 893 -9.91 -5.19 -4.80
CA GLU A 893 -11.26 -4.62 -4.83
C GLU A 893 -12.34 -5.70 -4.94
N SER A 894 -12.14 -6.74 -5.77
CA SER A 894 -13.07 -7.88 -5.84
C SER A 894 -13.08 -8.69 -4.54
N GLU A 895 -11.92 -9.04 -3.99
CA GLU A 895 -11.79 -9.76 -2.71
C GLU A 895 -12.46 -8.98 -1.55
N LEU A 896 -12.28 -7.65 -1.52
CA LEU A 896 -12.94 -6.77 -0.56
C LEU A 896 -14.47 -6.74 -0.76
N SER A 897 -14.96 -6.81 -2.00
CA SER A 897 -16.40 -6.85 -2.30
C SER A 897 -17.04 -8.18 -1.85
N GLU A 898 -16.36 -9.30 -2.03
CA GLU A 898 -16.80 -10.62 -1.57
C GLU A 898 -16.80 -10.71 -0.04
N SER A 899 -15.73 -10.22 0.61
CA SER A 899 -15.64 -10.14 2.07
C SER A 899 -16.77 -9.27 2.66
N LYS A 900 -17.07 -8.11 2.07
CA LYS A 900 -18.22 -7.28 2.45
C LYS A 900 -19.55 -8.03 2.33
N LEU A 901 -19.76 -8.77 1.23
CA LEU A 901 -20.97 -9.58 1.04
C LEU A 901 -21.07 -10.72 2.06
N GLN A 902 -19.95 -11.36 2.42
CA GLN A 902 -19.91 -12.41 3.43
C GLN A 902 -20.21 -11.88 4.84
N VAL A 903 -19.65 -10.71 5.20
CA VAL A 903 -19.98 -10.00 6.45
C VAL A 903 -21.46 -9.65 6.52
N GLU A 904 -22.06 -9.18 5.42
CA GLU A 904 -23.49 -8.83 5.40
C GLU A 904 -24.39 -10.08 5.54
N LYS A 905 -24.04 -11.18 4.87
CA LYS A 905 -24.69 -12.50 5.10
C LYS A 905 -24.56 -12.93 6.57
N GLY A 906 -23.40 -12.71 7.19
CA GLY A 906 -23.16 -12.96 8.61
C GLY A 906 -24.07 -12.15 9.53
N LYS A 907 -24.24 -10.84 9.28
CA LYS A 907 -25.18 -9.98 10.03
C LYS A 907 -26.61 -10.47 9.91
N VAL A 908 -27.06 -10.85 8.70
CA VAL A 908 -28.41 -11.38 8.47
C VAL A 908 -28.63 -12.68 9.25
N LEU A 909 -27.66 -13.59 9.25
CA LEU A 909 -27.73 -14.84 10.02
C LEU A 909 -27.77 -14.56 11.54
N ILE A 910 -26.95 -13.65 12.05
CA ILE A 910 -26.98 -13.23 13.46
C ILE A 910 -28.35 -12.66 13.80
N ALA A 911 -28.91 -11.75 12.99
CA ALA A 911 -30.23 -11.18 13.21
C ALA A 911 -31.35 -12.25 13.23
N GLN A 912 -31.27 -13.24 12.34
CA GLN A 912 -32.20 -14.38 12.33
C GLN A 912 -32.09 -15.21 13.61
N ILE A 913 -30.88 -15.57 14.03
CA ILE A 913 -30.63 -16.32 15.28
C ILE A 913 -31.11 -15.51 16.50
N THR A 914 -30.88 -14.20 16.54
CA THR A 914 -31.36 -13.32 17.62
C THR A 914 -32.89 -13.30 17.68
N ALA A 915 -33.57 -13.15 16.55
CA ALA A 915 -35.04 -13.17 16.49
C ALA A 915 -35.64 -14.53 16.87
N GLU A 916 -34.97 -15.63 16.56
CA GLU A 916 -35.39 -16.98 16.96
C GLU A 916 -35.15 -17.24 18.45
N ASN A 917 -34.00 -16.84 18.98
CA ASN A 917 -33.72 -16.83 20.41
C ASN A 917 -34.74 -15.99 21.19
N GLU A 918 -35.17 -14.83 20.66
CA GLU A 918 -36.19 -14.03 21.32
C GLU A 918 -37.55 -14.75 21.36
N LYS A 919 -37.96 -15.40 20.27
CA LYS A 919 -39.18 -16.24 20.24
C LYS A 919 -39.11 -17.38 21.27
N LEU A 920 -37.97 -18.06 21.35
CA LEU A 920 -37.74 -19.13 22.33
C LEU A 920 -37.76 -18.59 23.78
N LEU A 921 -37.20 -17.41 24.03
CA LEU A 921 -37.27 -16.73 25.34
C LEU A 921 -38.69 -16.23 25.67
N GLN A 922 -39.47 -15.81 24.69
CA GLN A 922 -40.89 -15.48 24.87
C GLN A 922 -41.69 -16.75 25.22
N GLU A 923 -41.47 -17.87 24.54
CA GLU A 923 -42.19 -19.12 24.84
C GLU A 923 -41.74 -19.72 26.18
N ARG A 924 -40.44 -19.67 26.52
CA ARG A 924 -39.94 -20.02 27.87
C ARG A 924 -40.64 -19.19 28.94
N ARG A 925 -40.81 -17.87 28.74
CA ARG A 925 -41.56 -17.00 29.66
C ARG A 925 -43.04 -17.42 29.77
N ARG A 926 -43.71 -17.75 28.66
CA ARG A 926 -45.10 -18.26 28.69
C ARG A 926 -45.23 -19.60 29.41
N LEU A 927 -44.29 -20.53 29.20
CA LEU A 927 -44.30 -21.83 29.87
C LEU A 927 -44.05 -21.69 31.39
N LEU A 928 -43.11 -20.83 31.79
CA LEU A 928 -42.88 -20.51 33.21
C LEU A 928 -44.12 -19.85 33.85
N GLN A 929 -44.80 -18.94 33.15
CA GLN A 929 -46.06 -18.37 33.65
C GLN A 929 -47.11 -19.46 33.87
N LYS A 930 -47.33 -20.37 32.89
CA LYS A 930 -48.27 -21.49 33.04
C LYS A 930 -47.92 -22.41 34.22
N ILE A 931 -46.63 -22.62 34.51
CA ILE A 931 -46.19 -23.39 35.69
C ILE A 931 -46.52 -22.63 36.98
N SER A 932 -46.20 -21.33 37.04
CA SER A 932 -46.55 -20.47 38.18
C SER A 932 -48.06 -20.46 38.45
N ASP A 933 -48.88 -20.26 37.41
CA ASP A 933 -50.34 -20.30 37.49
C ASP A 933 -50.83 -21.68 37.98
N GLN A 934 -50.20 -22.77 37.53
CA GLN A 934 -50.50 -24.12 38.00
C GLN A 934 -50.09 -24.35 39.45
N GLU A 935 -49.01 -23.75 39.95
CA GLU A 935 -48.52 -23.89 41.33
C GLU A 935 -49.30 -23.02 42.35
N GLU A 936 -49.86 -21.88 41.93
CA GLU A 936 -50.76 -21.08 42.79
C GLU A 936 -52.09 -21.79 43.06
N THR A 937 -52.59 -22.62 42.15
CA THR A 937 -53.85 -23.37 42.37
C THR A 937 -53.79 -24.37 43.55
N PRO A 938 -52.78 -25.26 43.72
CA PRO A 938 -52.66 -26.08 44.91
C PRO A 938 -52.30 -25.27 46.16
N TRP A 939 -51.62 -24.12 46.05
CA TRP A 939 -51.34 -23.26 47.22
C TRP A 939 -52.61 -22.58 47.76
N SER A 940 -53.42 -21.97 46.89
CA SER A 940 -54.72 -21.40 47.27
C SER A 940 -55.70 -22.48 47.77
N ASN A 941 -55.70 -23.66 47.16
CA ASN A 941 -56.45 -24.83 47.65
C ASN A 941 -55.95 -25.29 49.03
N LYS A 942 -54.64 -25.40 49.27
CA LYS A 942 -54.07 -25.74 50.60
C LYS A 942 -54.47 -24.73 51.67
N SER A 943 -54.40 -23.43 51.38
CA SER A 943 -54.84 -22.37 52.29
C SER A 943 -56.34 -22.46 52.60
N THR A 944 -57.16 -22.74 51.59
CA THR A 944 -58.60 -22.95 51.74
C THR A 944 -58.91 -24.20 52.58
N ILE A 945 -58.18 -25.31 52.37
CA ILE A 945 -58.29 -26.54 53.15
C ILE A 945 -57.89 -26.31 54.61
N ALA A 946 -56.77 -25.63 54.88
CA ALA A 946 -56.34 -25.30 56.24
C ALA A 946 -57.38 -24.43 56.98
N THR A 947 -57.98 -23.45 56.28
CA THR A 947 -59.06 -22.61 56.82
C THR A 947 -60.32 -23.44 57.12
N LEU A 948 -60.69 -24.38 56.25
CA LEU A 948 -61.81 -25.30 56.48
C LEU A 948 -61.54 -26.27 57.63
N GLN A 949 -60.32 -26.81 57.75
CA GLN A 949 -59.90 -27.69 58.86
C GLN A 949 -59.96 -26.96 60.21
N SER A 950 -59.48 -25.71 60.28
CA SER A 950 -59.64 -24.86 61.47
C SER A 950 -61.12 -24.68 61.83
N ARG A 951 -61.98 -24.43 60.84
CA ARG A 951 -63.42 -24.23 61.08
C ARG A 951 -64.15 -25.50 61.48
N VAL A 952 -63.75 -26.67 60.96
CA VAL A 952 -64.25 -27.98 61.42
C VAL A 952 -63.88 -28.20 62.88
N LYS A 953 -62.61 -27.96 63.26
CA LYS A 953 -62.16 -28.08 64.65
C LYS A 953 -62.96 -27.20 65.62
N MET A 954 -63.24 -25.95 65.23
CA MET A 954 -64.09 -25.04 66.04
C MET A 954 -65.52 -25.57 66.21
N LEU A 955 -66.10 -26.19 65.17
CA LEU A 955 -67.43 -26.80 65.22
C LEU A 955 -67.44 -28.09 66.04
N ASP A 956 -66.38 -28.90 66.00
CA ASP A 956 -66.23 -30.09 66.85
C ASP A 956 -66.15 -29.69 68.34
N GLU A 957 -65.34 -28.67 68.66
CA GLU A 957 -65.26 -28.11 70.02
C GLU A 957 -66.61 -27.53 70.49
N GLU A 958 -67.38 -26.90 69.60
CA GLU A 958 -68.72 -26.41 69.90
C GLU A 958 -69.75 -27.54 70.08
N SER A 959 -69.67 -28.58 69.24
CA SER A 959 -70.49 -29.79 69.33
C SER A 959 -70.25 -30.54 70.65
N VAL A 960 -68.98 -30.63 71.09
CA VAL A 960 -68.62 -31.17 72.42
C VAL A 960 -69.21 -30.33 73.55
N ARG A 961 -69.07 -28.99 73.51
CA ARG A 961 -69.69 -28.09 74.50
C ARG A 961 -71.22 -28.23 74.55
N LEU A 962 -71.87 -28.40 73.40
CA LEU A 962 -73.32 -28.65 73.31
C LEU A 962 -73.70 -30.04 73.83
N HIS A 963 -72.86 -31.07 73.64
CA HIS A 963 -73.06 -32.39 74.23
C HIS A 963 -72.94 -32.36 75.77
N GLU A 964 -71.95 -31.64 76.31
CA GLU A 964 -71.81 -31.39 77.75
C GLU A 964 -73.03 -30.62 78.32
N SER A 965 -73.50 -29.59 77.62
CA SER A 965 -74.69 -28.83 78.01
C SER A 965 -75.96 -29.70 77.97
N LYS A 966 -76.10 -30.56 76.96
CA LYS A 966 -77.19 -31.55 76.85
C LYS A 966 -77.13 -32.59 77.97
N LEU A 967 -75.96 -33.06 78.34
CA LEU A 967 -75.75 -33.98 79.47
C LEU A 967 -76.16 -33.32 80.79
N ARG A 968 -75.77 -32.06 81.03
CA ARG A 968 -76.21 -31.28 82.21
C ARG A 968 -77.73 -31.09 82.26
N LEU A 969 -78.38 -30.83 81.13
CA LEU A 969 -79.85 -30.70 81.06
C LEU A 969 -80.57 -32.04 81.24
N SER A 970 -80.00 -33.15 80.78
CA SER A 970 -80.57 -34.50 80.95
C SER A 970 -80.51 -35.03 82.40
N GLY A 971 -79.79 -34.35 83.30
CA GLY A 971 -79.74 -34.65 84.73
C GLY A 971 -81.01 -34.26 85.53
N HIS A 972 -82.03 -33.70 84.87
CA HIS A 972 -83.34 -33.42 85.46
C HIS A 972 -84.45 -34.00 84.56
N VAL A 973 -84.82 -35.27 84.77
CA VAL A 973 -86.16 -35.88 84.65
C VAL A 973 -86.04 -37.41 84.81
N HIS A 974 -86.73 -37.98 85.79
CA HIS A 974 -86.93 -39.41 85.97
C HIS A 974 -88.40 -39.70 86.29
N ALA A 975 -89.08 -40.55 85.50
CA ALA A 975 -90.04 -41.57 85.96
C ALA A 975 -90.76 -42.30 84.80
N SER A 976 -91.03 -43.61 85.03
CA SER A 976 -91.99 -44.48 84.32
C SER A 976 -91.76 -44.87 82.84
N GLN A 977 -92.11 -46.10 82.39
CA GLN A 977 -92.13 -47.43 83.05
C GLN A 977 -92.33 -48.55 82.00
N ARG A 978 -91.71 -49.73 82.21
CA ARG A 978 -92.15 -51.10 81.80
C ARG A 978 -91.91 -51.57 80.33
N ALA A 979 -91.46 -52.84 80.23
CA ALA A 979 -91.07 -53.63 79.03
C ALA A 979 -92.19 -54.70 78.68
N PRO A 980 -92.04 -55.79 77.85
CA PRO A 980 -90.83 -56.40 77.22
C PRO A 980 -90.92 -57.17 75.84
N ARG A 981 -89.72 -57.47 75.26
CA ARG A 981 -89.27 -58.68 74.49
C ARG A 981 -89.90 -59.17 73.15
N SER A 982 -89.06 -59.16 72.08
CA SER A 982 -88.70 -60.35 71.24
C SER A 982 -87.44 -60.10 70.35
N SER A 983 -86.74 -61.16 69.93
CA SER A 983 -85.41 -61.23 69.24
C SER A 983 -85.50 -61.64 67.75
N PRO A 984 -84.41 -61.79 66.94
CA PRO A 984 -83.03 -61.25 66.92
C PRO A 984 -82.60 -60.56 65.57
N ALA A 985 -81.30 -60.24 65.44
CA ALA A 985 -80.52 -59.63 64.32
C ALA A 985 -80.62 -60.34 62.92
N PRO A 986 -80.17 -59.76 61.76
CA PRO A 986 -79.07 -58.78 61.60
C PRO A 986 -79.20 -57.61 60.56
N SER A 987 -78.12 -56.82 60.47
CA SER A 987 -77.72 -55.84 59.42
C SER A 987 -78.73 -54.72 59.07
N THR A 988 -78.71 -53.54 59.73
CA THR A 988 -77.76 -52.39 59.60
C THR A 988 -78.02 -51.42 58.44
N GLU A 989 -79.23 -50.86 58.43
CA GLU A 989 -79.74 -49.70 57.69
C GLU A 989 -80.83 -49.07 58.61
N ASP A 990 -81.15 -47.78 58.66
CA ASP A 990 -80.56 -46.56 58.09
C ASP A 990 -81.15 -45.35 58.86
N LEU A 991 -80.37 -44.35 59.30
CA LEU A 991 -80.92 -43.05 59.75
C LEU A 991 -79.85 -41.94 59.90
N LYS A 992 -79.67 -41.19 58.81
CA LYS A 992 -79.59 -39.71 58.74
C LYS A 992 -79.04 -38.97 59.98
N SER A 993 -77.93 -38.26 59.82
CA SER A 993 -78.01 -36.88 59.28
C SER A 993 -76.67 -36.13 59.26
N VAL A 994 -76.38 -35.49 58.11
CA VAL A 994 -75.83 -34.13 58.02
C VAL A 994 -74.45 -33.88 58.66
N ASN A 995 -73.42 -34.07 57.82
CA ASN A 995 -72.30 -33.15 57.53
C ASN A 995 -71.35 -32.76 58.69
N PHE A 996 -70.02 -32.83 58.57
CA PHE A 996 -69.13 -32.62 57.40
C PHE A 996 -67.89 -33.55 57.47
N PRO A 997 -67.21 -33.89 56.35
CA PRO A 997 -66.15 -33.02 55.81
C PRO A 997 -66.10 -32.90 54.27
N GLU A 998 -65.14 -32.10 53.80
CA GLU A 998 -64.63 -31.95 52.43
C GLU A 998 -65.57 -31.46 51.30
N ARG A 999 -65.45 -30.16 51.00
CA ARG A 999 -65.82 -29.60 49.71
C ARG A 999 -64.76 -29.98 48.65
N GLN A 1000 -65.13 -30.83 47.70
CA GLN A 1000 -64.77 -30.62 46.31
C GLN A 1000 -66.00 -30.11 45.55
N LEU A 1001 -65.93 -28.88 45.02
CA LEU A 1001 -66.93 -28.33 44.10
C LEU A 1001 -66.41 -28.57 42.68
N GLN A 1002 -66.97 -29.56 41.98
CA GLN A 1002 -68.03 -29.40 40.99
C GLN A 1002 -67.64 -28.65 39.71
N SER A 1003 -67.45 -29.41 38.64
CA SER A 1003 -68.19 -29.21 37.38
C SER A 1003 -68.72 -30.57 36.89
N LYS A 1004 -69.91 -30.58 36.28
CA LYS A 1004 -70.74 -31.77 35.98
C LYS A 1004 -70.59 -32.17 34.49
N MET A 1005 -70.42 -33.45 34.13
CA MET A 1005 -71.47 -34.45 33.84
C MET A 1005 -72.43 -33.99 32.71
N LEU A 1006 -72.78 -34.72 31.63
CA LEU A 1006 -72.58 -36.11 31.17
C LEU A 1006 -72.76 -36.14 29.59
N PRO A 1007 -73.35 -37.14 28.86
CA PRO A 1007 -72.58 -38.20 28.18
C PRO A 1007 -73.01 -38.57 26.73
N SER A 1008 -72.17 -39.36 26.01
CA SER A 1008 -72.54 -40.39 24.98
C SER A 1008 -73.44 -40.04 23.75
N PRO A 1009 -73.53 -40.92 22.71
CA PRO A 1009 -72.52 -41.81 22.11
C PRO A 1009 -72.52 -41.76 20.54
N CYS A 1010 -71.82 -42.70 19.90
CA CYS A 1010 -72.10 -43.31 18.57
C CYS A 1010 -71.66 -42.66 17.23
N ILE A 1011 -70.84 -43.45 16.49
CA ILE A 1011 -71.02 -43.89 15.08
C ILE A 1011 -70.61 -42.94 13.91
N SER A 1012 -70.12 -43.59 12.85
CA SER A 1012 -69.44 -43.21 11.60
C SER A 1012 -69.98 -42.09 10.68
N PHE A 1013 -69.08 -41.62 9.80
CA PHE A 1013 -69.25 -40.82 8.57
C PHE A 1013 -70.62 -40.89 7.86
N PRO A 1014 -71.06 -39.75 7.26
CA PRO A 1014 -70.89 -39.60 5.80
C PRO A 1014 -70.31 -38.21 5.39
N ALA A 1015 -70.42 -37.85 4.10
CA ALA A 1015 -69.57 -36.86 3.42
C ALA A 1015 -70.32 -35.63 2.83
N ARG A 1016 -69.50 -34.66 2.37
CA ARG A 1016 -69.72 -33.68 1.27
C ARG A 1016 -70.25 -32.27 1.62
N GLU A 1017 -69.76 -31.33 0.79
CA GLU A 1017 -70.03 -29.88 0.64
C GLU A 1017 -69.02 -28.99 1.39
N LEU A 1018 -68.11 -28.20 0.80
CA LEU A 1018 -67.95 -27.54 -0.53
C LEU A 1018 -69.21 -26.84 -1.07
N PRO A 1019 -69.14 -25.53 -1.28
CA PRO A 1019 -68.92 -25.01 -2.65
C PRO A 1019 -67.58 -24.26 -2.78
N ASP A 1020 -66.77 -24.37 -3.84
CA ASP A 1020 -67.04 -24.06 -5.27
C ASP A 1020 -67.43 -22.58 -5.49
N SER A 1021 -66.92 -21.86 -6.48
CA SER A 1021 -65.80 -22.08 -7.42
C SER A 1021 -65.57 -20.76 -8.21
N LEU A 1022 -64.62 -20.77 -9.16
CA LEU A 1022 -64.61 -20.01 -10.44
C LEU A 1022 -63.40 -19.12 -10.75
N ARG A 1023 -62.68 -19.58 -11.77
CA ARG A 1023 -61.82 -18.82 -12.67
C ARG A 1023 -62.61 -18.62 -13.98
N THR A 1024 -62.97 -17.38 -14.36
CA THR A 1024 -63.47 -17.00 -15.71
C THR A 1024 -63.58 -15.46 -15.77
N LEU A 1025 -62.70 -14.74 -16.48
CA LEU A 1025 -62.80 -14.38 -17.92
C LEU A 1025 -63.94 -13.41 -18.30
N LYS A 1026 -63.62 -12.12 -18.48
CA LYS A 1026 -63.74 -11.30 -19.72
C LYS A 1026 -63.45 -9.83 -19.37
N ALA A 1027 -62.56 -9.09 -20.04
CA ALA A 1027 -62.36 -8.78 -21.47
C ALA A 1027 -63.15 -7.55 -21.97
N THR A 1028 -62.43 -6.43 -22.08
CA THR A 1028 -62.62 -5.36 -23.06
C THR A 1028 -61.47 -5.49 -24.07
N ARG A 1029 -61.68 -6.15 -25.20
CA ARG A 1029 -62.14 -5.58 -26.49
C ARG A 1029 -61.25 -4.47 -27.07
N ASP A 1030 -60.63 -4.85 -28.19
CA ASP A 1030 -60.60 -4.13 -29.47
C ASP A 1030 -60.02 -2.71 -29.50
N THR A 1031 -58.75 -2.60 -29.94
CA THR A 1031 -58.42 -1.93 -31.23
C THR A 1031 -57.07 -2.40 -31.78
N LYS A 1032 -57.09 -2.95 -33.00
CA LYS A 1032 -56.02 -2.84 -34.00
C LYS A 1032 -56.44 -1.69 -34.95
N PRO A 1033 -55.51 -0.88 -35.49
CA PRO A 1033 -54.89 -1.17 -36.80
C PRO A 1033 -53.36 -1.35 -36.66
N GLU A 1034 -52.55 -1.96 -37.54
CA GLU A 1034 -52.49 -2.09 -39.02
C GLU A 1034 -51.38 -1.20 -39.62
N GLU A 1035 -50.46 -1.85 -40.36
CA GLU A 1035 -49.38 -1.33 -41.25
C GLU A 1035 -48.31 -0.34 -40.69
N GLY A 1036 -47.01 -0.53 -40.96
CA GLY A 1036 -46.33 -1.61 -41.68
C GLY A 1036 -44.80 -1.39 -41.86
N ALA A 1037 -44.09 -2.43 -42.30
CA ALA A 1037 -42.68 -2.48 -42.79
C ALA A 1037 -41.55 -2.10 -41.78
N GLU A 1038 -40.36 -2.72 -41.77
CA GLU A 1038 -39.80 -3.82 -42.57
C GLU A 1038 -38.62 -4.51 -41.82
N SER A 1039 -38.33 -5.77 -42.17
CA SER A 1039 -37.03 -6.51 -42.23
C SER A 1039 -35.81 -6.13 -41.34
N GLN A 1040 -34.97 -7.05 -40.83
CA GLN A 1040 -34.73 -8.46 -41.21
C GLN A 1040 -34.00 -9.27 -40.11
N GLU A 1041 -34.33 -10.57 -39.98
CA GLU A 1041 -33.50 -11.79 -39.75
C GLU A 1041 -32.10 -11.72 -39.06
N SER A 1042 -31.58 -12.69 -38.29
CA SER A 1042 -32.02 -14.02 -37.79
C SER A 1042 -30.99 -14.50 -36.70
N SER A 1043 -31.37 -14.98 -35.50
CA SER A 1043 -31.55 -16.40 -35.09
C SER A 1043 -30.56 -17.41 -35.73
N PHE A 1044 -29.88 -18.33 -35.01
CA PHE A 1044 -30.41 -19.26 -33.99
C PHE A 1044 -29.33 -19.82 -33.03
N CYS A 1045 -29.76 -20.32 -31.86
CA CYS A 1045 -28.96 -21.18 -30.98
C CYS A 1045 -28.84 -22.62 -31.51
N LEU A 1046 -28.02 -23.47 -30.87
CA LEU A 1046 -28.45 -24.74 -30.23
C LEU A 1046 -27.27 -25.50 -29.58
N SER A 1047 -27.44 -25.93 -28.32
CA SER A 1047 -26.78 -27.11 -27.74
C SER A 1047 -27.63 -28.36 -28.04
N PRO A 1048 -27.12 -29.61 -27.93
CA PRO A 1048 -27.20 -30.30 -26.62
C PRO A 1048 -26.20 -31.47 -26.34
N SER A 1049 -26.32 -32.03 -25.13
CA SER A 1049 -26.09 -33.44 -24.71
C SER A 1049 -24.66 -33.99 -24.41
N GLN A 1050 -24.54 -34.61 -23.22
CA GLN A 1050 -23.65 -35.75 -22.89
C GLN A 1050 -24.48 -37.07 -22.96
N PRO A 1051 -23.89 -38.29 -23.03
CA PRO A 1051 -23.36 -38.98 -21.83
C PRO A 1051 -22.14 -39.94 -22.00
N SER A 1052 -21.42 -40.14 -20.89
CA SER A 1052 -20.78 -41.36 -20.32
C SER A 1052 -19.91 -42.40 -21.09
N GLU A 1053 -18.80 -42.75 -20.41
CA GLU A 1053 -18.21 -44.10 -20.14
C GLU A 1053 -17.26 -44.86 -21.12
N ILE A 1054 -16.05 -45.14 -20.58
CA ILE A 1054 -15.27 -46.43 -20.58
C ILE A 1054 -14.73 -47.02 -21.90
N GLY A 1055 -13.41 -47.31 -21.94
CA GLY A 1055 -12.84 -48.30 -22.88
C GLY A 1055 -11.31 -48.29 -23.04
N TYR A 1056 -10.64 -49.42 -22.79
CA TYR A 1056 -9.17 -49.60 -22.85
C TYR A 1056 -8.63 -50.07 -24.24
N LEU A 1057 -7.34 -49.79 -24.49
CA LEU A 1057 -6.32 -50.64 -25.17
C LEU A 1057 -6.27 -50.83 -26.73
N ASN A 1058 -5.20 -50.25 -27.33
CA ASN A 1058 -3.99 -50.94 -27.88
C ASN A 1058 -3.62 -50.96 -29.40
N VAL A 1059 -2.30 -50.75 -29.65
CA VAL A 1059 -1.39 -51.10 -30.81
C VAL A 1059 -1.77 -50.71 -32.26
N ALA A 1060 -0.85 -50.44 -33.22
CA ALA A 1060 0.63 -50.39 -33.34
C ALA A 1060 1.02 -49.28 -34.37
N SER A 1061 2.26 -48.88 -34.70
CA SER A 1061 3.54 -49.60 -34.85
C SER A 1061 4.76 -48.62 -34.94
N PRO A 1062 6.04 -49.09 -34.89
CA PRO A 1062 7.24 -48.28 -34.64
C PRO A 1062 8.18 -48.08 -35.85
N GLY A 1063 9.31 -47.38 -35.66
CA GLY A 1063 10.44 -47.34 -36.62
C GLY A 1063 11.64 -46.52 -36.13
N ASP A 1064 12.77 -47.16 -35.88
CA ASP A 1064 13.95 -46.60 -35.18
C ASP A 1064 15.08 -46.07 -36.09
N THR A 1065 15.76 -45.03 -35.60
CA THR A 1065 17.23 -44.83 -35.50
C THR A 1065 18.19 -45.40 -36.57
N MET A 1066 19.07 -44.52 -37.10
CA MET A 1066 20.54 -44.67 -37.34
C MET A 1066 21.07 -43.38 -38.03
N VAL A 1067 22.29 -42.84 -37.90
CA VAL A 1067 23.44 -42.85 -36.96
C VAL A 1067 24.62 -42.18 -37.70
N SER A 1068 25.57 -41.59 -36.97
CA SER A 1068 26.97 -41.25 -37.34
C SER A 1068 27.37 -39.90 -37.98
N GLN A 1069 28.13 -39.15 -37.16
CA GLN A 1069 29.52 -38.67 -37.35
C GLN A 1069 29.87 -37.56 -38.38
N LEU A 1070 30.35 -36.43 -37.83
CA LEU A 1070 31.70 -35.81 -37.94
C LEU A 1070 31.64 -34.49 -37.10
N GLN A 1071 32.46 -34.23 -36.07
CA GLN A 1071 33.91 -33.89 -36.09
C GLN A 1071 34.17 -32.61 -36.92
N GLU A 1072 34.81 -31.53 -36.50
CA GLU A 1072 35.52 -31.08 -35.27
C GLU A 1072 35.23 -29.56 -35.10
N GLU A 1073 35.65 -28.76 -34.10
CA GLU A 1073 36.61 -28.86 -32.98
C GLU A 1073 36.03 -28.11 -31.74
N SER A 1074 36.81 -27.84 -30.69
CA SER A 1074 36.46 -27.01 -29.52
C SER A 1074 37.58 -26.01 -29.18
N GLN A 1075 37.26 -24.74 -28.96
CA GLN A 1075 38.15 -23.81 -28.23
C GLN A 1075 37.40 -22.95 -27.21
N SER A 1076 37.72 -23.20 -25.94
CA SER A 1076 37.35 -22.36 -24.80
C SER A 1076 38.35 -21.23 -24.65
N ILE A 1077 37.90 -19.98 -24.41
CA ILE A 1077 38.73 -18.94 -23.79
C ILE A 1077 37.91 -18.26 -22.69
N SER A 1078 38.53 -18.13 -21.52
CA SER A 1078 38.02 -17.45 -20.33
C SER A 1078 38.41 -15.97 -20.30
N SER A 1079 37.81 -15.26 -19.33
CA SER A 1079 38.41 -14.20 -18.50
C SER A 1079 37.74 -12.81 -18.55
N GLU A 1080 37.22 -12.46 -17.36
CA GLU A 1080 37.51 -11.24 -16.58
C GLU A 1080 37.10 -9.83 -17.05
N ASN A 1081 36.45 -9.14 -16.11
CA ASN A 1081 36.56 -7.71 -15.78
C ASN A 1081 36.26 -6.66 -16.87
N PHE A 1082 35.05 -6.09 -16.82
CA PHE A 1082 34.85 -4.71 -16.34
C PHE A 1082 33.40 -4.45 -15.91
#